data_AF-A0A9D9HN69-F1
#
_entry.id   AF-A0A9D9HN69-F1
#
_cell.length_a   1.000
_cell.length_b   1.000
_cell.length_c   1.000
_cell.angle_alpha   90.00
_cell.angle_beta   90.00
_cell.angle_gamma   90.00
#
_symmetry.space_group_name_H-M   'P 1'
#
loop_
_entity.id
_entity.type
_entity.pdbx_description
1 polymer ?
#
loop_
_entity_poly.entity_id
_entity_poly.type
_entity_poly.pdbx_seq_one_letter_code
_entity_poly.pdbx_strand_id
1 'polypeptide(L)'
;MTVEKLIKKDCLYPVYQPVVSLENGDIYGYEALTRIDTAKLPAFEKQSKMEGISIEELSCNIENLFIIAEKQGLLWELEKHTRKSALKIAKAMGLRHKLFLNVSPDLIHAQGFKDGFTQKRLEKYRINPEDILFEITERTSIKDISGFKETLNHYKSQKFKIGIDDMGQAYSGLQLLCSINPDFIKIDLNIIRNINSDKIKQSLVKSLVEFCSTAGINLIAEGIETTGELETVIDLGVKYGQGFLIGKPARILGKPEPEACGIINRKRKEKPVKTEAKTNPPNSENNLTPSVSGSGHPIETLATEGITVSPETPATEVLNILHLHTDCQLIAVVDKDQKVLGVMPRNILFDFFGGQFGFSLNGKKKIKELMETEFLFADASEPVDITASKVTARDDSHLYTPVVITKKGKYIGIVTIKDLLYSIVSVEVTERTLEISRKNKQLQTQQIMAERDMKMAELVQKSFYPSKAPQTGKWDSAFIFRPMASVSGDVYDFYYDNFGELQGISLFDVSGHGVASGLVGILAKSISANTFLEQESKPLEELFAGLNEHLIREKGSVENYLTGLLIRVKDNEIEYVNGGHTDVFIRNKDGVSILGDQESKGHFLGIQDLPMECKTVKKELSPGDTLLLYTDCLIESRNLAGDEMGEDRLKDIFGKISDGSAGEMLDELDGIFEAFTEAVPLRDDLTILVLKYKG
;
A
#
# COMPACT_ATOMS: atom_id res chain seq x y z
N MET A 1 -6.45 24.27 -14.37
CA MET A 1 -6.52 23.36 -15.55
C MET A 1 -7.69 22.40 -15.37
N THR A 2 -8.34 21.86 -16.42
CA THR A 2 -9.43 20.86 -16.28
C THR A 2 -9.18 19.63 -17.17
N VAL A 3 -9.79 18.48 -16.85
CA VAL A 3 -9.69 17.25 -17.66
C VAL A 3 -10.13 17.51 -19.11
N GLU A 4 -11.23 18.24 -19.30
CA GLU A 4 -11.68 18.62 -20.65
C GLU A 4 -10.63 19.42 -21.42
N LYS A 5 -9.94 20.35 -20.75
CA LYS A 5 -8.90 21.16 -21.40
C LYS A 5 -7.72 20.30 -21.83
N LEU A 6 -7.30 19.34 -21.01
CA LEU A 6 -6.25 18.38 -21.37
C LEU A 6 -6.63 17.54 -22.60
N ILE A 7 -7.88 17.07 -22.66
CA ILE A 7 -8.42 16.31 -23.78
C ILE A 7 -8.51 17.19 -25.05
N LYS A 8 -9.09 18.39 -24.94
CA LYS A 8 -9.29 19.32 -26.06
C LYS A 8 -7.96 19.83 -26.64
N LYS A 9 -6.94 20.03 -25.79
CA LYS A 9 -5.60 20.48 -26.19
C LYS A 9 -4.67 19.33 -26.64
N ASP A 10 -5.13 18.08 -26.62
CA ASP A 10 -4.33 16.90 -27.00
C ASP A 10 -3.02 16.81 -26.18
N CYS A 11 -3.12 17.13 -24.89
CA CYS A 11 -2.01 17.11 -23.92
C CYS A 11 -1.73 15.72 -23.36
N LEU A 12 -2.42 14.69 -23.83
CA LEU A 12 -2.25 13.31 -23.38
C LEU A 12 -1.59 12.50 -24.50
N TYR A 13 -0.57 11.72 -24.16
CA TYR A 13 0.11 10.87 -25.11
C TYR A 13 0.39 9.49 -24.52
N PRO A 14 0.38 8.44 -25.35
CA PRO A 14 0.76 7.10 -24.91
C PRO A 14 2.28 6.92 -24.92
N VAL A 15 2.78 6.18 -23.94
CA VAL A 15 4.06 5.49 -23.99
C VAL A 15 3.80 3.98 -23.94
N TYR A 16 4.75 3.19 -24.43
CA TYR A 16 4.62 1.75 -24.57
C TYR A 16 5.72 1.05 -23.78
N GLN A 17 5.34 0.12 -22.92
CA GLN A 17 6.28 -0.71 -22.17
C GLN A 17 6.27 -2.15 -22.70
N PRO A 18 7.42 -2.78 -22.98
CA PRO A 18 7.45 -4.13 -23.51
C PRO A 18 7.07 -5.17 -22.45
N VAL A 19 6.24 -6.12 -22.86
CA VAL A 19 5.95 -7.38 -22.14
C VAL A 19 6.64 -8.51 -22.91
N VAL A 20 7.52 -9.24 -22.25
CA VAL A 20 8.37 -10.26 -22.88
C VAL A 20 8.04 -11.66 -22.40
N SER A 21 8.22 -12.65 -23.28
CA SER A 21 8.24 -14.05 -22.88
C SER A 21 9.53 -14.37 -22.14
N LEU A 22 9.40 -14.89 -20.92
CA LEU A 22 10.51 -15.34 -20.09
C LEU A 22 11.06 -16.71 -20.52
N GLU A 23 10.43 -17.36 -21.51
CA GLU A 23 10.89 -18.62 -22.09
C GLU A 23 11.94 -18.42 -23.18
N ASN A 24 11.80 -17.36 -23.98
CA ASN A 24 12.62 -17.13 -25.17
C ASN A 24 13.14 -15.69 -25.34
N GLY A 25 12.65 -14.73 -24.55
CA GLY A 25 13.03 -13.32 -24.62
C GLY A 25 12.33 -12.52 -25.73
N ASP A 26 11.39 -13.13 -26.46
CA ASP A 26 10.66 -12.45 -27.52
C ASP A 26 9.59 -11.51 -26.93
N ILE A 27 9.32 -10.44 -27.66
CA ILE A 27 8.26 -9.49 -27.28
C ILE A 27 6.90 -10.15 -27.52
N TYR A 28 6.13 -10.30 -26.45
CA TYR A 28 4.75 -10.78 -26.52
C TYR A 28 3.79 -9.64 -26.90
N GLY A 29 4.01 -8.47 -26.32
CA GLY A 29 3.21 -7.28 -26.58
C GLY A 29 3.74 -6.04 -25.88
N TYR A 30 2.93 -5.00 -25.90
CA TYR A 30 3.22 -3.73 -25.25
C TYR A 30 2.03 -3.25 -24.42
N GLU A 31 2.31 -2.75 -23.22
CA GLU A 31 1.32 -2.02 -22.43
C GLU A 31 1.32 -0.54 -22.80
N ALA A 32 0.15 -0.01 -23.14
CA ALA A 32 -0.01 1.41 -23.43
C ALA A 32 -0.35 2.18 -22.14
N LEU A 33 0.58 3.05 -21.73
CA LEU A 33 0.46 3.86 -20.54
C LEU A 33 0.25 5.33 -20.93
N THR A 34 -0.72 5.99 -20.31
CA THR A 34 -0.99 7.41 -20.58
C THR A 34 -0.01 8.30 -19.82
N ARG A 35 0.47 9.37 -20.47
CA ARG A 35 1.30 10.42 -19.87
C ARG A 35 0.77 11.81 -20.26
N ILE A 36 1.06 12.79 -19.42
CA ILE A 36 0.74 14.20 -19.69
C ILE A 36 1.93 14.85 -20.39
N ASP A 37 1.70 15.47 -21.54
CA ASP A 37 2.70 16.26 -22.27
C ASP A 37 2.73 17.68 -21.70
N THR A 38 3.43 17.85 -20.58
CA THR A 38 3.57 19.17 -19.93
C THR A 38 4.27 20.18 -20.83
N ALA A 39 5.02 19.75 -21.84
CA ALA A 39 5.65 20.65 -22.82
C ALA A 39 4.63 21.38 -23.72
N LYS A 40 3.42 20.82 -23.90
CA LYS A 40 2.33 21.46 -24.65
C LYS A 40 1.56 22.51 -23.83
N LEU A 41 1.86 22.64 -22.53
CA LEU A 41 1.19 23.56 -21.64
C LEU A 41 2.00 24.86 -21.47
N PRO A 42 1.38 26.04 -21.58
CA PRO A 42 1.98 27.32 -21.17
C PRO A 42 2.45 27.28 -19.71
N ALA A 43 3.48 28.05 -19.35
CA ALA A 43 4.06 28.03 -18.00
C ALA A 43 3.03 28.24 -16.87
N PHE A 44 2.08 29.17 -17.04
CA PHE A 44 1.01 29.42 -16.07
C PHE A 44 0.01 28.25 -15.93
N GLU A 45 -0.12 27.42 -16.95
CA GLU A 45 -0.97 26.23 -16.93
C GLU A 45 -0.27 25.01 -16.34
N LYS A 46 1.06 25.00 -16.31
CA LYS A 46 1.85 23.95 -15.63
C LYS A 46 1.68 24.04 -14.12
N GLN A 47 1.79 25.26 -13.57
CA GLN A 47 1.55 25.56 -12.15
C GLN A 47 0.06 25.49 -11.74
N SER A 48 -0.86 25.28 -12.69
CA SER A 48 -2.27 25.18 -12.38
C SER A 48 -2.59 23.89 -11.65
N LYS A 49 -3.34 23.97 -10.55
CA LYS A 49 -3.87 22.79 -9.85
C LYS A 49 -5.20 22.30 -10.46
N MET A 50 -5.47 21.00 -10.33
CA MET A 50 -6.75 20.36 -10.62
C MET A 50 -7.16 19.58 -9.38
N GLU A 51 -8.27 19.98 -8.74
CA GLU A 51 -8.71 19.45 -7.44
C GLU A 51 -7.60 19.47 -6.37
N GLY A 52 -6.78 20.52 -6.35
CA GLY A 52 -5.68 20.68 -5.39
C GLY A 52 -4.36 20.01 -5.78
N ILE A 53 -4.34 19.17 -6.83
CA ILE A 53 -3.14 18.47 -7.31
C ILE A 53 -2.51 19.24 -8.48
N SER A 54 -1.20 19.48 -8.44
CA SER A 54 -0.47 20.15 -9.53
C SER A 54 -0.41 19.28 -10.79
N ILE A 55 -0.20 19.89 -11.97
CA ILE A 55 -0.04 19.11 -13.21
C ILE A 55 1.27 18.30 -13.19
N GLU A 56 2.31 18.80 -12.51
CA GLU A 56 3.53 18.05 -12.26
C GLU A 56 3.26 16.78 -11.43
N GLU A 57 2.51 16.88 -10.33
CA GLU A 57 2.10 15.71 -9.53
C GLU A 57 1.23 14.73 -10.33
N LEU A 58 0.28 15.23 -11.12
CA LEU A 58 -0.54 14.40 -12.02
C LEU A 58 0.30 13.71 -13.10
N SER A 59 1.40 14.31 -13.52
CA SER A 59 2.34 13.69 -14.46
C SER A 59 3.18 12.59 -13.79
N CYS A 60 3.44 12.69 -12.48
CA CYS A 60 4.12 11.67 -11.70
C CYS A 60 3.19 10.50 -11.33
N ASN A 61 1.92 10.78 -11.06
CA ASN A 61 0.90 9.75 -10.82
C ASN A 61 -0.35 9.98 -11.69
N ILE A 62 -0.40 9.29 -12.82
CA ILE A 62 -1.49 9.43 -13.79
C ILE A 62 -2.83 8.90 -13.26
N GLU A 63 -2.85 8.01 -12.27
CA GLU A 63 -4.09 7.47 -11.70
C GLU A 63 -4.96 8.57 -11.10
N ASN A 64 -4.34 9.58 -10.49
CA ASN A 64 -5.03 10.76 -9.96
C ASN A 64 -5.83 11.50 -11.05
N LEU A 65 -5.35 11.53 -12.30
CA LEU A 65 -6.09 12.12 -13.41
C LEU A 65 -7.38 11.34 -13.70
N PHE A 66 -7.34 10.02 -13.64
CA PHE A 66 -8.52 9.17 -13.86
C PHE A 66 -9.52 9.28 -12.71
N ILE A 67 -9.05 9.36 -11.46
CA ILE A 67 -9.89 9.60 -10.28
C ILE A 67 -10.61 10.95 -10.39
N ILE A 68 -9.89 12.01 -10.79
CA ILE A 68 -10.48 13.33 -11.00
C ILE A 68 -11.51 13.29 -12.15
N ALA A 69 -11.19 12.62 -13.25
CA ALA A 69 -12.10 12.48 -14.37
C ALA A 69 -13.38 11.72 -13.99
N GLU A 70 -13.28 10.71 -13.12
CA GLU A 70 -14.43 9.99 -12.57
C GLU A 70 -15.34 10.92 -11.76
N LYS A 71 -14.79 11.66 -10.80
CA LYS A 71 -15.55 12.63 -10.00
C LYS A 71 -16.27 13.69 -10.84
N GLN A 72 -15.66 14.09 -11.95
CA GLN A 72 -16.22 15.07 -12.87
C GLN A 72 -17.19 14.47 -13.91
N GLY A 73 -17.42 13.15 -13.89
CA GLY A 73 -18.26 12.46 -14.87
C GLY A 73 -17.66 12.42 -16.29
N LEU A 74 -16.35 12.65 -16.42
CA LEU A 74 -15.59 12.73 -17.68
C LEU A 74 -14.72 11.49 -17.95
N LEU A 75 -14.79 10.46 -17.09
CA LEU A 75 -13.97 9.23 -17.22
C LEU A 75 -14.09 8.60 -18.61
N TRP A 76 -15.31 8.51 -19.16
CA TRP A 76 -15.51 7.94 -20.50
C TRP A 76 -14.89 8.79 -21.62
N GLU A 77 -14.95 10.11 -21.52
CA GLU A 77 -14.34 11.00 -22.50
C GLU A 77 -12.81 10.91 -22.48
N LEU A 78 -12.24 10.83 -21.26
CA LEU A 78 -10.81 10.63 -21.06
C LEU A 78 -10.35 9.29 -21.66
N GLU A 79 -11.02 8.19 -21.31
CA GLU A 79 -10.67 6.86 -21.82
C GLU A 79 -10.83 6.74 -23.34
N LYS A 80 -11.89 7.32 -23.92
CA LYS A 80 -12.02 7.37 -25.39
C LYS A 80 -10.83 8.07 -26.03
N HIS A 81 -10.38 9.18 -25.45
CA HIS A 81 -9.26 9.95 -25.97
C HIS A 81 -7.95 9.16 -25.87
N THR A 82 -7.63 8.60 -24.70
CA THR A 82 -6.39 7.84 -24.46
C THR A 82 -6.35 6.54 -25.28
N ARG A 83 -7.43 5.75 -25.29
CA ARG A 83 -7.54 4.52 -26.10
C ARG A 83 -7.39 4.81 -27.60
N LYS A 84 -8.03 5.86 -28.10
CA LYS A 84 -7.90 6.28 -29.51
C LYS A 84 -6.46 6.66 -29.84
N SER A 85 -5.81 7.40 -28.96
CA SER A 85 -4.42 7.85 -29.13
C SER A 85 -3.46 6.65 -29.15
N ALA A 86 -3.59 5.75 -28.16
CA ALA A 86 -2.82 4.52 -28.05
C ALA A 86 -2.93 3.63 -29.30
N LEU A 87 -4.14 3.37 -29.79
CA LEU A 87 -4.35 2.54 -30.99
C LEU A 87 -3.79 3.20 -32.27
N LYS A 88 -4.03 4.50 -32.44
CA LYS A 88 -3.58 5.25 -33.61
C LYS A 88 -2.05 5.26 -33.70
N ILE A 89 -1.39 5.59 -32.59
CA ILE A 89 0.07 5.74 -32.54
C ILE A 89 0.75 4.37 -32.66
N ALA A 90 0.25 3.35 -31.97
CA ALA A 90 0.79 1.99 -32.07
C ALA A 90 0.71 1.46 -33.52
N LYS A 91 -0.41 1.71 -34.21
CA LYS A 91 -0.54 1.32 -35.63
C LYS A 91 0.43 2.08 -36.53
N ALA A 92 0.58 3.39 -36.30
CA ALA A 92 1.53 4.21 -37.07
C ALA A 92 2.98 3.75 -36.89
N MET A 93 3.32 3.19 -35.73
CA MET A 93 4.62 2.57 -35.44
C MET A 93 4.77 1.14 -35.99
N GLY A 94 3.74 0.61 -36.66
CA GLY A 94 3.78 -0.71 -37.26
C GLY A 94 3.66 -1.86 -36.24
N LEU A 95 2.89 -1.67 -35.16
CA LEU A 95 2.61 -2.73 -34.17
C LEU A 95 2.19 -4.05 -34.86
N ARG A 96 2.90 -5.12 -34.52
CA ARG A 96 2.60 -6.52 -34.93
C ARG A 96 2.37 -7.46 -33.74
N HIS A 97 2.48 -6.93 -32.53
CA HIS A 97 2.38 -7.69 -31.28
C HIS A 97 1.12 -7.27 -30.54
N LYS A 98 0.82 -7.93 -29.42
CA LYS A 98 -0.38 -7.60 -28.65
C LYS A 98 -0.26 -6.21 -28.01
N LEU A 99 -1.41 -5.55 -27.84
CA LEU A 99 -1.51 -4.28 -27.15
C LEU A 99 -2.38 -4.44 -25.90
N PHE A 100 -1.79 -4.15 -24.75
CA PHE A 100 -2.46 -4.15 -23.47
C PHE A 100 -3.01 -2.74 -23.20
N LEU A 101 -4.28 -2.65 -22.82
CA LEU A 101 -5.01 -1.41 -22.60
C LEU A 101 -5.74 -1.48 -21.25
N ASN A 102 -5.43 -0.54 -20.37
CA ASN A 102 -6.11 -0.36 -19.10
C ASN A 102 -7.58 0.09 -19.28
N VAL A 103 -8.48 -0.46 -18.46
CA VAL A 103 -9.92 -0.20 -18.50
C VAL A 103 -10.50 -0.08 -17.09
N SER A 104 -11.21 1.02 -16.82
CA SER A 104 -12.00 1.17 -15.60
C SER A 104 -13.30 0.34 -15.65
N PRO A 105 -13.60 -0.48 -14.63
CA PRO A 105 -14.85 -1.25 -14.52
C PRO A 105 -16.13 -0.39 -14.52
N ASP A 106 -16.07 0.79 -13.92
CA ASP A 106 -17.23 1.66 -13.68
C ASP A 106 -17.87 2.19 -14.98
N LEU A 107 -17.19 2.03 -16.11
CA LEU A 107 -17.67 2.44 -17.42
C LEU A 107 -18.80 1.57 -17.98
N ILE A 108 -19.12 0.42 -17.39
CA ILE A 108 -20.18 -0.46 -17.91
C ILE A 108 -21.56 0.21 -17.94
N HIS A 109 -21.81 1.14 -17.03
CA HIS A 109 -23.08 1.87 -16.93
C HIS A 109 -23.13 3.14 -17.79
N ALA A 110 -22.01 3.55 -18.39
CA ALA A 110 -21.97 4.76 -19.22
C ALA A 110 -22.76 4.55 -20.52
N GLN A 111 -23.70 5.45 -20.82
CA GLN A 111 -24.62 5.33 -21.96
C GLN A 111 -23.93 5.12 -23.32
N GLY A 112 -22.71 5.63 -23.52
CA GLY A 112 -21.94 5.49 -24.77
C GLY A 112 -20.94 4.33 -24.82
N PHE A 113 -20.82 3.53 -23.75
CA PHE A 113 -19.84 2.44 -23.67
C PHE A 113 -20.22 1.26 -24.57
N LYS A 114 -21.52 0.95 -24.65
CA LYS A 114 -22.06 -0.18 -25.43
C LYS A 114 -22.09 0.05 -26.95
N ASP A 115 -21.68 1.22 -27.43
CA ASP A 115 -21.74 1.63 -28.85
C ASP A 115 -20.62 1.04 -29.73
N GLY A 116 -19.82 0.11 -29.21
CA GLY A 116 -18.73 -0.53 -29.94
C GLY A 116 -17.62 0.45 -30.35
N PHE A 117 -17.34 1.46 -29.51
CA PHE A 117 -16.35 2.50 -29.80
C PHE A 117 -15.02 1.89 -30.24
N THR A 118 -14.45 0.99 -29.43
CA THR A 118 -13.15 0.36 -29.69
C THR A 118 -13.18 -0.44 -30.98
N GLN A 119 -14.21 -1.29 -31.19
CA GLN A 119 -14.36 -2.12 -32.38
C GLN A 119 -14.31 -1.30 -33.68
N LYS A 120 -15.05 -0.19 -33.74
CA LYS A 120 -15.03 0.75 -34.88
C LYS A 120 -13.64 1.32 -35.17
N ARG A 121 -12.80 1.52 -34.14
CA ARG A 121 -11.42 2.01 -34.31
C ARG A 121 -10.49 0.89 -34.78
N LEU A 122 -10.67 -0.33 -34.27
CA LEU A 122 -9.89 -1.49 -34.70
C LEU A 122 -10.16 -1.82 -36.18
N GLU A 123 -11.41 -1.74 -36.62
CA GLU A 123 -11.78 -1.85 -38.03
C GLU A 123 -11.08 -0.77 -38.88
N LYS A 124 -11.15 0.50 -38.43
CA LYS A 124 -10.49 1.62 -39.12
C LYS A 124 -8.96 1.44 -39.22
N TYR A 125 -8.33 0.91 -38.17
CA TYR A 125 -6.88 0.73 -38.11
C TYR A 125 -6.41 -0.64 -38.61
N ARG A 126 -7.34 -1.53 -39.00
CA ARG A 126 -7.08 -2.92 -39.37
C ARG A 126 -6.22 -3.62 -38.33
N ILE A 127 -6.71 -3.62 -37.09
CA ILE A 127 -6.15 -4.34 -35.95
C ILE A 127 -7.12 -5.46 -35.59
N ASN A 128 -6.62 -6.68 -35.38
CA ASN A 128 -7.45 -7.80 -34.96
C ASN A 128 -7.84 -7.62 -33.47
N PRO A 129 -9.12 -7.72 -33.09
CA PRO A 129 -9.53 -7.69 -31.68
C PRO A 129 -8.79 -8.68 -30.77
N GLU A 130 -8.36 -9.83 -31.29
CA GLU A 130 -7.59 -10.86 -30.54
C GLU A 130 -6.16 -10.41 -30.18
N ASP A 131 -5.67 -9.33 -30.80
CA ASP A 131 -4.39 -8.70 -30.48
C ASP A 131 -4.53 -7.58 -29.44
N ILE A 132 -5.75 -7.30 -29.00
CA ILE A 132 -6.02 -6.35 -27.92
C ILE A 132 -6.36 -7.11 -26.64
N LEU A 133 -5.66 -6.76 -25.58
CA LEU A 133 -5.89 -7.26 -24.24
C LEU A 133 -6.32 -6.12 -23.34
N PHE A 134 -7.47 -6.28 -22.67
CA PHE A 134 -7.96 -5.32 -21.70
C PHE A 134 -7.53 -5.72 -20.29
N GLU A 135 -6.82 -4.82 -19.62
CA GLU A 135 -6.37 -4.94 -18.24
C GLU A 135 -7.36 -4.24 -17.33
N ILE A 136 -7.76 -4.95 -16.28
CA ILE A 136 -8.78 -4.48 -15.36
C ILE A 136 -8.30 -4.76 -13.94
N THR A 137 -8.30 -3.74 -13.10
CA THR A 137 -7.80 -3.82 -11.72
C THR A 137 -8.80 -4.53 -10.80
N GLU A 138 -8.29 -5.32 -9.85
CA GLU A 138 -9.13 -6.05 -8.87
C GLU A 138 -9.85 -5.11 -7.89
N ARG A 139 -9.24 -3.97 -7.52
CA ARG A 139 -9.69 -3.10 -6.42
C ARG A 139 -11.11 -2.54 -6.61
N THR A 140 -11.54 -2.32 -7.84
CA THR A 140 -12.89 -1.81 -8.19
C THR A 140 -13.96 -2.91 -8.17
N SER A 141 -13.58 -4.18 -8.29
CA SER A 141 -14.50 -5.32 -8.41
C SER A 141 -15.22 -5.72 -7.11
N ILE A 142 -14.75 -5.26 -5.95
CA ILE A 142 -15.31 -5.62 -4.63
C ILE A 142 -16.70 -4.99 -4.41
N LYS A 143 -17.03 -3.88 -5.09
CA LYS A 143 -18.30 -3.16 -4.91
C LYS A 143 -19.46 -3.70 -5.75
N ASP A 144 -19.19 -4.25 -6.95
CA ASP A 144 -20.20 -4.83 -7.85
C ASP A 144 -19.64 -5.97 -8.73
N ILE A 145 -19.69 -7.19 -8.20
CA ILE A 145 -19.22 -8.40 -8.91
C ILE A 145 -20.06 -8.71 -10.16
N SER A 146 -21.36 -8.34 -10.15
CA SER A 146 -22.28 -8.65 -11.24
C SER A 146 -22.00 -7.76 -12.46
N GLY A 147 -21.92 -6.44 -12.25
CA GLY A 147 -21.49 -5.50 -13.30
C GLY A 147 -20.09 -5.79 -13.80
N PHE A 148 -19.18 -6.19 -12.92
CA PHE A 148 -17.84 -6.63 -13.33
C PHE A 148 -17.88 -7.81 -14.30
N LYS A 149 -18.62 -8.87 -13.99
CA LYS A 149 -18.78 -10.05 -14.87
C LYS A 149 -19.43 -9.69 -16.21
N GLU A 150 -20.44 -8.82 -16.21
CA GLU A 150 -21.08 -8.36 -17.45
C GLU A 150 -20.10 -7.63 -18.37
N THR A 151 -19.23 -6.78 -17.80
CA THR A 151 -18.18 -6.06 -18.55
C THR A 151 -17.24 -7.03 -19.25
N LEU A 152 -16.78 -8.04 -18.51
CA LEU A 152 -15.85 -9.04 -19.01
C LEU A 152 -16.47 -9.89 -20.11
N ASN A 153 -17.71 -10.35 -19.91
CA ASN A 153 -18.45 -11.11 -20.92
C ASN A 153 -18.68 -10.27 -22.18
N HIS A 154 -18.97 -8.98 -22.02
CA HIS A 154 -19.14 -8.06 -23.15
C HIS A 154 -17.86 -7.94 -23.99
N TYR A 155 -16.69 -7.79 -23.36
CA TYR A 155 -15.42 -7.73 -24.08
C TYR A 155 -15.03 -9.08 -24.69
N LYS A 156 -15.21 -10.18 -23.97
CA LYS A 156 -14.97 -11.53 -24.51
C LYS A 156 -15.86 -11.83 -25.73
N SER A 157 -17.11 -11.37 -25.73
CA SER A 157 -18.02 -11.54 -26.87
C SER A 157 -17.53 -10.83 -28.15
N GLN A 158 -16.69 -9.80 -27.98
CA GLN A 158 -16.03 -9.05 -29.06
C GLN A 158 -14.65 -9.61 -29.42
N LYS A 159 -14.27 -10.79 -28.88
CA LYS A 159 -12.99 -11.48 -29.07
C LYS A 159 -11.77 -10.81 -28.43
N PHE A 160 -11.98 -9.86 -27.53
CA PHE A 160 -10.89 -9.28 -26.75
C PHE A 160 -10.33 -10.29 -25.75
N LYS A 161 -9.03 -10.18 -25.48
CA LYS A 161 -8.36 -10.89 -24.37
C LYS A 161 -8.53 -10.09 -23.08
N ILE A 162 -8.63 -10.80 -21.96
CA ILE A 162 -8.83 -10.20 -20.64
C ILE A 162 -7.64 -10.50 -19.74
N GLY A 163 -7.06 -9.44 -19.16
CA GLY A 163 -6.08 -9.51 -18.08
C GLY A 163 -6.65 -8.93 -16.79
N ILE A 164 -6.30 -9.54 -15.66
CA ILE A 164 -6.53 -8.94 -14.34
C ILE A 164 -5.22 -8.37 -13.82
N ASP A 165 -5.28 -7.12 -13.36
CA ASP A 165 -4.13 -6.34 -12.87
C ASP A 165 -4.12 -6.20 -11.34
N ASP A 166 -2.95 -5.93 -10.76
CA ASP A 166 -2.69 -5.74 -9.32
C ASP A 166 -3.17 -6.90 -8.41
N MET A 167 -2.98 -8.14 -8.85
CA MET A 167 -3.36 -9.31 -8.03
C MET A 167 -2.47 -9.42 -6.79
N GLY A 168 -3.10 -9.38 -5.61
CA GLY A 168 -2.42 -9.46 -4.31
C GLY A 168 -2.89 -8.45 -3.25
N GLN A 169 -3.61 -7.40 -3.66
CA GLN A 169 -4.06 -6.34 -2.74
C GLN A 169 -5.48 -6.57 -2.18
N ALA A 170 -6.26 -7.52 -2.72
CA ALA A 170 -7.61 -7.83 -2.25
C ALA A 170 -7.81 -9.35 -1.98
N TYR A 171 -8.46 -9.65 -0.85
CA TYR A 171 -8.60 -11.01 -0.30
C TYR A 171 -9.60 -11.93 -1.05
N SER A 172 -10.11 -11.52 -2.21
CA SER A 172 -11.14 -12.24 -3.00
C SER A 172 -10.62 -12.82 -4.31
N GLY A 173 -9.33 -12.62 -4.64
CA GLY A 173 -8.76 -12.92 -5.95
C GLY A 173 -9.05 -14.33 -6.48
N LEU A 174 -8.80 -15.39 -5.71
CA LEU A 174 -8.96 -16.77 -6.21
C LEU A 174 -10.41 -17.15 -6.52
N GLN A 175 -11.39 -16.73 -5.70
CA GLN A 175 -12.80 -17.02 -5.97
C GLN A 175 -13.31 -16.25 -7.20
N LEU A 176 -12.84 -15.00 -7.35
CA LEU A 176 -13.13 -14.17 -8.50
C LEU A 176 -12.54 -14.79 -9.79
N LEU A 177 -11.29 -15.25 -9.74
CA LEU A 177 -10.58 -15.93 -10.83
C LEU A 177 -11.33 -17.17 -11.32
N CYS A 178 -11.76 -18.05 -10.41
CA CYS A 178 -12.54 -19.23 -10.75
C CYS A 178 -13.85 -18.88 -11.47
N SER A 179 -14.44 -17.72 -11.20
CA SER A 179 -15.72 -17.31 -11.77
C SER A 179 -15.61 -16.55 -13.10
N ILE A 180 -14.42 -16.05 -13.45
CA ILE A 180 -14.20 -15.16 -14.59
C ILE A 180 -13.38 -15.82 -15.69
N ASN A 181 -12.46 -16.73 -15.32
CA ASN A 181 -11.55 -17.40 -16.24
C ASN A 181 -10.81 -16.42 -17.19
N PRO A 182 -9.96 -15.51 -16.67
CA PRO A 182 -9.23 -14.54 -17.50
C PRO A 182 -8.17 -15.21 -18.37
N ASP A 183 -7.71 -14.53 -19.43
CA ASP A 183 -6.60 -15.03 -20.25
C ASP A 183 -5.24 -14.78 -19.58
N PHE A 184 -5.14 -13.69 -18.81
CA PHE A 184 -3.93 -13.22 -18.15
C PHE A 184 -4.17 -12.76 -16.70
N ILE A 185 -3.15 -12.93 -15.87
CA ILE A 185 -3.04 -12.34 -14.54
C ILE A 185 -1.68 -11.67 -14.42
N LYS A 186 -1.66 -10.42 -13.97
CA LYS A 186 -0.43 -9.69 -13.62
C LYS A 186 -0.20 -9.77 -12.12
N ILE A 187 1.01 -10.16 -11.73
CA ILE A 187 1.46 -10.26 -10.33
C ILE A 187 1.99 -8.89 -9.92
N ASP A 188 1.37 -8.31 -8.89
CA ASP A 188 1.70 -6.98 -8.38
C ASP A 188 3.19 -6.83 -8.02
N LEU A 189 3.74 -5.65 -8.33
CA LEU A 189 5.11 -5.25 -8.04
C LEU A 189 5.54 -5.58 -6.59
N ASN A 190 4.68 -5.41 -5.58
CA ASN A 190 5.04 -5.63 -4.18
C ASN A 190 5.34 -7.12 -3.88
N ILE A 191 4.72 -8.03 -4.64
CA ILE A 191 5.01 -9.48 -4.56
C ILE A 191 6.32 -9.80 -5.28
N ILE A 192 6.60 -9.15 -6.41
CA ILE A 192 7.84 -9.39 -7.17
C ILE A 192 9.05 -8.74 -6.51
N ARG A 193 8.88 -7.58 -5.86
CA ARG A 193 9.95 -6.81 -5.24
C ARG A 193 10.73 -7.63 -4.21
N ASN A 194 12.04 -7.73 -4.38
CA ASN A 194 12.96 -8.47 -3.51
C ASN A 194 12.63 -9.98 -3.35
N ILE A 195 11.85 -10.56 -4.27
CA ILE A 195 11.41 -11.97 -4.21
C ILE A 195 12.57 -12.95 -4.13
N ASN A 196 13.73 -12.62 -4.69
CA ASN A 196 14.95 -13.42 -4.62
C ASN A 196 15.43 -13.71 -3.19
N SER A 197 15.08 -12.86 -2.22
CA SER A 197 15.45 -13.00 -0.81
C SER A 197 14.32 -13.51 0.09
N ASP A 198 13.09 -13.59 -0.41
CA ASP A 198 11.89 -13.86 0.37
C ASP A 198 11.25 -15.20 -0.02
N LYS A 199 11.44 -16.21 0.83
CA LYS A 199 10.91 -17.57 0.61
C LYS A 199 9.38 -17.62 0.61
N ILE A 200 8.71 -16.73 1.34
CA ILE A 200 7.24 -16.69 1.40
C ILE A 200 6.72 -16.19 0.05
N LYS A 201 7.28 -15.10 -0.47
CA LYS A 201 6.93 -14.59 -1.81
C LYS A 201 7.22 -15.62 -2.91
N GLN A 202 8.35 -16.32 -2.83
CA GLN A 202 8.67 -17.40 -3.77
C GLN A 202 7.64 -18.53 -3.73
N SER A 203 7.24 -18.97 -2.53
CA SER A 203 6.24 -20.02 -2.36
C SER A 203 4.87 -19.58 -2.89
N LEU A 204 4.46 -18.34 -2.61
CA LEU A 204 3.21 -17.77 -3.11
C LEU A 204 3.18 -17.75 -4.64
N VAL A 205 4.22 -17.18 -5.26
CA VAL A 205 4.33 -17.12 -6.73
C VAL A 205 4.36 -18.53 -7.33
N LYS A 206 5.08 -19.48 -6.72
CA LYS A 206 5.09 -20.87 -7.18
C LYS A 206 3.70 -21.49 -7.19
N SER A 207 2.94 -21.34 -6.10
CA SER A 207 1.56 -21.83 -6.03
C SER A 207 0.65 -21.16 -7.07
N LEU A 208 0.84 -19.87 -7.34
CA LEU A 208 0.12 -19.17 -8.40
C LEU A 208 0.46 -19.73 -9.78
N VAL A 209 1.75 -20.02 -10.06
CA VAL A 209 2.17 -20.67 -11.31
C VAL A 209 1.49 -22.01 -11.49
N GLU A 210 1.50 -22.87 -10.47
CA GLU A 210 0.86 -24.20 -10.51
C GLU A 210 -0.66 -24.10 -10.77
N PHE A 211 -1.33 -23.19 -10.04
CA PHE A 211 -2.76 -22.94 -10.23
C PHE A 211 -3.09 -22.44 -11.64
N CYS A 212 -2.38 -21.39 -12.10
CA CYS A 212 -2.65 -20.76 -13.39
C CYS A 212 -2.33 -21.71 -14.56
N SER A 213 -1.26 -22.51 -14.44
CA SER A 213 -0.95 -23.55 -15.42
C SER A 213 -2.07 -24.59 -15.53
N THR A 214 -2.68 -24.98 -14.42
CA THR A 214 -3.81 -25.92 -14.40
C THR A 214 -5.08 -25.30 -14.98
N ALA A 215 -5.32 -24.02 -14.69
CA ALA A 215 -6.48 -23.28 -15.17
C ALA A 215 -6.36 -22.79 -16.63
N GLY A 216 -5.18 -22.92 -17.25
CA GLY A 216 -4.92 -22.39 -18.60
C GLY A 216 -4.77 -20.86 -18.65
N ILE A 217 -4.43 -20.24 -17.52
CA ILE A 217 -4.26 -18.79 -17.36
C ILE A 217 -2.77 -18.45 -17.46
N ASN A 218 -2.43 -17.37 -18.17
CA ASN A 218 -1.04 -16.93 -18.28
C ASN A 218 -0.67 -15.91 -17.18
N LEU A 219 0.51 -16.04 -16.58
CA LEU A 219 1.02 -15.10 -15.59
C LEU A 219 2.05 -14.12 -16.19
N ILE A 220 1.97 -12.87 -15.74
CA ILE A 220 2.93 -11.80 -16.01
C ILE A 220 3.48 -11.31 -14.67
N ALA A 221 4.79 -11.32 -14.48
CA ALA A 221 5.42 -10.68 -13.33
C ALA A 221 5.70 -9.21 -13.63
N GLU A 222 5.18 -8.30 -12.80
CA GLU A 222 5.39 -6.86 -12.97
C GLU A 222 6.49 -6.30 -12.07
N GLY A 223 7.01 -5.14 -12.48
CA GLY A 223 7.93 -4.37 -11.64
C GLY A 223 9.30 -5.03 -11.46
N ILE A 224 9.73 -5.86 -12.42
CA ILE A 224 11.06 -6.48 -12.41
C ILE A 224 12.12 -5.41 -12.66
N GLU A 225 12.96 -5.13 -11.66
CA GLU A 225 14.00 -4.10 -11.76
C GLU A 225 15.41 -4.62 -11.47
N THR A 226 15.53 -5.77 -10.82
CA THR A 226 16.83 -6.37 -10.50
C THR A 226 17.00 -7.72 -11.18
N THR A 227 18.25 -8.06 -11.48
CA THR A 227 18.60 -9.34 -12.11
C THR A 227 18.19 -10.53 -11.24
N GLY A 228 18.31 -10.41 -9.91
CA GLY A 228 17.87 -11.42 -8.96
C GLY A 228 16.37 -11.68 -9.00
N GLU A 229 15.55 -10.63 -9.11
CA GLU A 229 14.09 -10.78 -9.29
C GLU A 229 13.79 -11.52 -10.60
N LEU A 230 14.39 -11.10 -11.72
CA LEU A 230 14.20 -11.71 -13.04
C LEU A 230 14.55 -13.21 -13.04
N GLU A 231 15.70 -13.56 -12.49
CA GLU A 231 16.14 -14.96 -12.39
C GLU A 231 15.17 -15.79 -11.53
N THR A 232 14.75 -15.24 -10.40
CA THR A 232 13.83 -15.93 -9.48
C THR A 232 12.50 -16.20 -10.14
N VAL A 233 11.89 -15.22 -10.82
CA VAL A 233 10.58 -15.44 -11.49
C VAL A 233 10.68 -16.43 -12.65
N ILE A 234 11.82 -16.48 -13.36
CA ILE A 234 12.10 -17.49 -14.41
C ILE A 234 12.21 -18.90 -13.80
N ASP A 235 12.88 -19.03 -12.66
CA ASP A 235 13.09 -20.29 -11.94
C ASP A 235 11.77 -20.82 -11.36
N LEU A 236 10.91 -19.92 -10.88
CA LEU A 236 9.57 -20.26 -10.38
C LEU A 236 8.58 -20.63 -11.50
N GLY A 237 8.92 -20.37 -12.77
CA GLY A 237 8.12 -20.78 -13.92
C GLY A 237 7.10 -19.73 -14.40
N VAL A 238 7.28 -18.46 -14.05
CA VAL A 238 6.46 -17.37 -14.61
C VAL A 238 6.74 -17.24 -16.11
N LYS A 239 5.68 -17.08 -16.92
CA LYS A 239 5.77 -17.14 -18.38
C LYS A 239 6.13 -15.82 -19.05
N TYR A 240 5.60 -14.71 -18.52
CA TYR A 240 5.84 -13.38 -19.07
C TYR A 240 6.34 -12.42 -17.99
N GLY A 241 7.09 -11.39 -18.39
CA GLY A 241 7.64 -10.40 -17.47
C GLY A 241 7.60 -8.98 -18.04
N GLN A 242 7.48 -8.02 -17.14
CA GLN A 242 7.50 -6.59 -17.41
C GLN A 242 8.19 -5.85 -16.27
N GLY A 243 8.97 -4.82 -16.58
CA GLY A 243 9.67 -4.01 -15.58
C GLY A 243 10.82 -3.19 -16.18
N PHE A 244 11.43 -2.31 -15.38
CA PHE A 244 12.47 -1.41 -15.90
C PHE A 244 13.76 -2.11 -16.30
N LEU A 245 14.06 -3.29 -15.72
CA LEU A 245 15.18 -4.12 -16.17
C LEU A 245 14.94 -4.66 -17.59
N ILE A 246 13.68 -4.94 -17.94
CA ILE A 246 13.29 -5.49 -19.23
C ILE A 246 13.14 -4.38 -20.27
N GLY A 247 12.56 -3.25 -19.88
CA GLY A 247 12.43 -2.08 -20.73
C GLY A 247 11.53 -1.03 -20.09
N LYS A 248 11.97 0.23 -20.12
CA LYS A 248 11.20 1.35 -19.61
C LYS A 248 10.09 1.75 -20.60
N PRO A 249 8.96 2.30 -20.11
CA PRO A 249 7.95 2.88 -20.98
C PRO A 249 8.54 3.98 -21.87
N ALA A 250 8.34 3.87 -23.19
CA ALA A 250 8.92 4.80 -24.15
C ALA A 250 7.90 5.28 -25.18
N ARG A 251 8.16 6.43 -25.81
CA ARG A 251 7.32 6.94 -26.92
C ARG A 251 7.40 6.09 -28.19
N ILE A 252 8.32 5.12 -28.25
CA ILE A 252 8.50 4.20 -29.37
C ILE A 252 8.30 2.76 -28.90
N LEU A 253 7.99 1.86 -29.82
CA LEU A 253 7.97 0.42 -29.54
C LEU A 253 9.41 -0.09 -29.35
N GLY A 254 9.90 0.02 -28.11
CA GLY A 254 11.24 -0.38 -27.73
C GLY A 254 11.47 -1.90 -27.83
N LYS A 255 12.73 -2.30 -28.01
CA LYS A 255 13.14 -3.69 -27.82
C LYS A 255 13.46 -3.93 -26.33
N PRO A 256 13.43 -5.18 -25.84
CA PRO A 256 13.86 -5.46 -24.48
C PRO A 256 15.35 -5.17 -24.32
N GLU A 257 15.74 -4.76 -23.12
CA GLU A 257 17.12 -4.44 -22.78
C GLU A 257 18.02 -5.67 -22.98
N PRO A 258 19.23 -5.49 -23.55
CA PRO A 258 20.14 -6.60 -23.84
C PRO A 258 20.51 -7.44 -22.62
N GLU A 259 20.59 -6.80 -21.44
CA GLU A 259 20.90 -7.47 -20.17
C GLU A 259 19.82 -8.48 -19.79
N ALA A 260 18.55 -8.07 -19.79
CA ALA A 260 17.42 -8.97 -19.51
C ALA A 260 17.35 -10.12 -20.52
N CYS A 261 17.53 -9.83 -21.82
CA CYS A 261 17.63 -10.85 -22.86
C CYS A 261 18.77 -11.85 -22.61
N GLY A 262 19.93 -11.37 -22.14
CA GLY A 262 21.07 -12.21 -21.79
C GLY A 262 20.75 -13.19 -20.66
N ILE A 263 20.08 -12.71 -19.60
CA ILE A 263 19.65 -13.52 -18.46
C ILE A 263 18.63 -14.59 -18.89
N ILE A 264 17.60 -14.20 -19.63
CA ILE A 264 16.55 -15.11 -20.12
C ILE A 264 17.18 -16.22 -20.98
N ASN A 265 18.05 -15.86 -21.92
CA ASN A 265 18.71 -16.83 -22.80
C ASN A 265 19.67 -17.77 -22.05
N ARG A 266 20.35 -17.28 -21.02
CA ARG A 266 21.22 -18.10 -20.17
C ARG A 266 20.41 -19.11 -19.37
N LYS A 267 19.37 -18.66 -18.64
CA LYS A 267 18.47 -19.52 -17.87
C LYS A 267 17.76 -20.57 -18.73
N ARG A 268 17.41 -20.21 -19.98
CA ARG A 268 16.88 -21.16 -20.97
C ARG A 268 17.85 -22.30 -21.28
N LYS A 269 19.14 -22.01 -21.45
CA LYS A 269 20.17 -23.02 -21.74
C LYS A 269 20.50 -23.91 -20.54
N GLU A 270 20.31 -23.40 -19.33
CA GLU A 270 20.54 -24.13 -18.07
C GLU A 270 19.38 -25.10 -17.73
N LYS A 271 18.17 -24.90 -18.28
CA LYS A 271 17.06 -25.85 -18.13
C LYS A 271 17.32 -27.13 -18.95
N PRO A 272 17.32 -28.33 -18.34
CA PRO A 272 17.44 -29.57 -19.11
C PRO A 272 16.25 -29.72 -20.06
N VAL A 273 16.55 -29.96 -21.34
CA VAL A 273 15.58 -30.18 -22.41
C VAL A 273 14.66 -31.33 -22.03
N LYS A 274 13.42 -31.05 -21.63
CA LYS A 274 12.36 -32.06 -21.61
C LYS A 274 11.96 -32.33 -23.05
N THR A 275 12.50 -33.41 -23.62
CA THR A 275 12.06 -33.98 -24.89
C THR A 275 10.56 -34.28 -24.82
N GLU A 276 9.83 -33.77 -25.82
CA GLU A 276 8.43 -34.07 -26.08
C GLU A 276 8.21 -35.58 -26.20
N ALA A 277 7.62 -36.19 -25.18
CA ALA A 277 6.98 -37.50 -25.32
C ALA A 277 5.50 -37.27 -25.60
N LYS A 278 5.10 -37.52 -26.85
CA LYS A 278 3.71 -37.75 -27.24
C LYS A 278 3.12 -38.84 -26.35
N THR A 279 2.12 -38.53 -25.54
CA THR A 279 1.21 -39.53 -24.98
C THR A 279 -0.23 -39.04 -25.11
N ASN A 280 -1.03 -39.87 -25.76
CA ASN A 280 -2.48 -39.77 -25.84
C ASN A 280 -3.11 -39.72 -24.43
N PRO A 281 -4.31 -39.13 -24.28
CA PRO A 281 -4.94 -39.00 -22.97
C PRO A 281 -5.42 -40.37 -22.47
N PRO A 282 -5.20 -40.74 -21.20
CA PRO A 282 -6.00 -41.77 -20.58
C PRO A 282 -7.34 -41.14 -20.17
N ASN A 283 -8.41 -41.68 -20.75
CA ASN A 283 -9.74 -41.57 -20.18
C ASN A 283 -9.80 -42.26 -18.81
N SER A 284 -10.81 -41.82 -18.05
CA SER A 284 -11.46 -42.44 -16.90
C SER A 284 -10.75 -42.41 -15.53
N GLU A 285 -11.34 -41.55 -14.71
CA GLU A 285 -11.95 -41.87 -13.40
C GLU A 285 -11.06 -42.07 -12.17
N ASN A 286 -11.45 -41.29 -11.15
CA ASN A 286 -11.23 -41.47 -9.72
C ASN A 286 -9.78 -41.48 -9.22
N ASN A 287 -9.40 -40.43 -8.49
CA ASN A 287 -9.15 -40.55 -7.04
C ASN A 287 -8.83 -39.18 -6.41
N LEU A 288 -9.82 -38.71 -5.64
CA LEU A 288 -9.74 -37.97 -4.37
C LEU A 288 -8.37 -37.34 -4.00
N THR A 289 -8.33 -36.01 -4.04
CA THR A 289 -7.42 -35.18 -3.23
C THR A 289 -7.79 -35.30 -1.74
N PRO A 290 -6.87 -35.57 -0.80
CA PRO A 290 -7.14 -35.32 0.61
C PRO A 290 -6.84 -33.84 0.91
N SER A 291 -7.91 -33.09 1.15
CA SER A 291 -7.90 -31.90 2.00
C SER A 291 -7.51 -32.34 3.41
N VAL A 292 -6.31 -31.98 3.89
CA VAL A 292 -5.94 -32.22 5.29
C VAL A 292 -6.25 -30.97 6.08
N SER A 293 -7.34 -31.03 6.85
CA SER A 293 -7.84 -29.96 7.70
C SER A 293 -8.22 -30.50 9.09
N GLY A 294 -7.37 -30.28 10.10
CA GLY A 294 -7.73 -30.42 11.53
C GLY A 294 -6.99 -31.49 12.33
N SER A 295 -6.82 -31.24 13.63
CA SER A 295 -6.51 -32.23 14.65
C SER A 295 -7.65 -33.26 14.76
N GLY A 296 -7.34 -34.55 14.67
CA GLY A 296 -8.32 -35.64 14.64
C GLY A 296 -8.33 -36.49 13.36
N HIS A 297 -7.49 -36.20 12.36
CA HIS A 297 -7.38 -37.03 11.15
C HIS A 297 -6.75 -38.39 11.43
N PRO A 298 -7.22 -39.46 10.76
CA PRO A 298 -6.67 -40.79 10.92
C PRO A 298 -5.26 -40.85 10.33
N ILE A 299 -4.36 -41.50 11.06
CA ILE A 299 -2.93 -41.66 10.73
C ILE A 299 -2.70 -42.37 9.39
N GLU A 300 -3.71 -43.10 8.88
CA GLU A 300 -3.67 -43.70 7.54
C GLU A 300 -3.43 -42.69 6.41
N THR A 301 -3.80 -41.42 6.60
CA THR A 301 -3.57 -40.35 5.61
C THR A 301 -2.10 -40.00 5.43
N LEU A 302 -1.27 -40.29 6.43
CA LEU A 302 0.19 -40.08 6.39
C LEU A 302 0.96 -41.36 6.05
N ALA A 303 0.28 -42.52 6.00
CA ALA A 303 0.92 -43.81 5.81
C ALA A 303 1.47 -43.95 4.39
N THR A 304 2.74 -44.37 4.31
CA THR A 304 3.42 -44.70 3.05
C THR A 304 3.70 -46.19 2.98
N GLU A 305 3.66 -46.77 1.78
CA GLU A 305 3.98 -48.18 1.58
C GLU A 305 5.46 -48.44 1.91
N GLY A 306 5.71 -49.26 2.93
CA GLY A 306 7.06 -49.67 3.31
C GLY A 306 7.41 -51.06 2.77
N ILE A 307 8.68 -51.41 2.84
CA ILE A 307 9.15 -52.71 2.38
C ILE A 307 8.81 -53.79 3.43
N THR A 308 8.20 -54.88 2.96
CA THR A 308 7.88 -56.05 3.79
C THR A 308 8.68 -57.28 3.38
N VAL A 309 9.03 -58.13 4.34
CA VAL A 309 9.71 -59.41 4.10
C VAL A 309 9.07 -60.54 4.92
N SER A 310 9.23 -61.78 4.46
CA SER A 310 8.80 -62.97 5.19
C SER A 310 9.74 -63.24 6.39
N PRO A 311 9.26 -63.80 7.52
CA PRO A 311 10.12 -64.19 8.65
C PRO A 311 11.20 -65.22 8.28
N GLU A 312 10.99 -65.97 7.20
CA GLU A 312 11.93 -66.98 6.72
C GLU A 312 13.02 -66.42 5.79
N THR A 313 12.94 -65.13 5.44
CA THR A 313 13.91 -64.46 4.55
C THR A 313 15.31 -64.45 5.19
N PRO A 314 16.36 -64.87 4.48
CA PRO A 314 17.74 -64.78 4.97
C PRO A 314 18.15 -63.35 5.29
N ALA A 315 18.87 -63.14 6.39
CA ALA A 315 19.31 -61.81 6.81
C ALA A 315 20.22 -61.11 5.77
N THR A 316 20.97 -61.87 4.97
CA THR A 316 21.79 -61.35 3.85
C THR A 316 20.94 -60.76 2.73
N GLU A 317 19.77 -61.33 2.46
CA GLU A 317 18.85 -60.84 1.45
C GLU A 317 18.20 -59.52 1.90
N VAL A 318 17.81 -59.44 3.18
CA VAL A 318 17.31 -58.20 3.80
C VAL A 318 18.37 -57.10 3.78
N LEU A 319 19.65 -57.45 4.04
CA LEU A 319 20.76 -56.51 3.92
C LEU A 319 20.94 -56.00 2.48
N ASN A 320 20.80 -56.86 1.48
CA ASN A 320 20.87 -56.46 0.07
C ASN A 320 19.71 -55.53 -0.31
N ILE A 321 18.49 -55.80 0.17
CA ILE A 321 17.32 -54.92 -0.03
C ILE A 321 17.62 -53.52 0.51
N LEU A 322 18.18 -53.39 1.72
CA LEU A 322 18.52 -52.08 2.29
C LEU A 322 19.69 -51.38 1.57
N HIS A 323 20.63 -52.13 0.99
CA HIS A 323 21.66 -51.53 0.13
C HIS A 323 21.09 -50.98 -1.18
N LEU A 324 20.09 -51.65 -1.77
CA LEU A 324 19.43 -51.21 -3.00
C LEU A 324 18.44 -50.07 -2.76
N HIS A 325 17.82 -50.03 -1.58
CA HIS A 325 16.88 -48.98 -1.18
C HIS A 325 17.51 -48.11 -0.07
N THR A 326 18.33 -47.13 -0.47
CA THR A 326 19.03 -46.22 0.45
C THR A 326 18.08 -45.41 1.34
N ASP A 327 16.87 -45.16 0.86
CA ASP A 327 15.86 -44.34 1.55
C ASP A 327 14.99 -45.18 2.52
N CYS A 328 15.13 -46.51 2.49
CA CYS A 328 14.42 -47.40 3.40
C CYS A 328 15.06 -47.37 4.79
N GLN A 329 14.30 -46.90 5.79
CA GLN A 329 14.72 -46.80 7.19
C GLN A 329 14.29 -48.00 8.04
N LEU A 330 13.22 -48.69 7.62
CA LEU A 330 12.58 -49.78 8.36
C LEU A 330 12.00 -50.81 7.41
N ILE A 331 12.27 -52.09 7.66
CA ILE A 331 11.59 -53.20 7.00
C ILE A 331 10.62 -53.85 7.99
N ALA A 332 9.37 -54.05 7.58
CA ALA A 332 8.40 -54.78 8.37
C ALA A 332 8.47 -56.29 8.05
N VAL A 333 8.55 -57.12 9.08
CA VAL A 333 8.51 -58.59 8.93
C VAL A 333 7.07 -59.05 9.10
N VAL A 334 6.48 -59.58 8.03
CA VAL A 334 5.06 -59.95 7.99
C VAL A 334 4.86 -61.43 7.67
N ASP A 335 3.79 -62.02 8.20
CA ASP A 335 3.38 -63.38 7.85
C ASP A 335 2.60 -63.45 6.52
N LYS A 336 2.12 -64.65 6.17
CA LYS A 336 1.34 -64.88 4.94
C LYS A 336 0.01 -64.13 4.90
N ASP A 337 -0.51 -63.73 6.06
CA ASP A 337 -1.78 -63.01 6.21
C ASP A 337 -1.58 -61.49 6.37
N GLN A 338 -0.36 -60.99 6.14
CA GLN A 338 0.08 -59.60 6.32
C GLN A 338 0.05 -59.12 7.78
N LYS A 339 0.12 -60.03 8.76
CA LYS A 339 0.26 -59.67 10.16
C LYS A 339 1.71 -59.34 10.47
N VAL A 340 1.95 -58.20 11.11
CA VAL A 340 3.30 -57.75 11.50
C VAL A 340 3.79 -58.60 12.68
N LEU A 341 4.92 -59.28 12.51
CA LEU A 341 5.58 -60.11 13.52
C LEU A 341 6.74 -59.40 14.20
N GLY A 342 7.34 -58.42 13.53
CA GLY A 342 8.48 -57.64 14.01
C GLY A 342 8.92 -56.61 12.98
N VAL A 343 9.91 -55.82 13.32
CA VAL A 343 10.52 -54.83 12.43
C VAL A 343 12.03 -54.98 12.41
N MET A 344 12.65 -54.53 11.32
CA MET A 344 14.09 -54.47 11.20
C MET A 344 14.52 -53.04 10.83
N PRO A 345 14.94 -52.23 11.81
CA PRO A 345 15.51 -50.91 11.54
C PRO A 345 16.84 -51.02 10.81
N ARG A 346 17.11 -50.06 9.92
CA ARG A 346 18.32 -50.05 9.10
C ARG A 346 19.59 -50.04 9.95
N ASN A 347 19.70 -49.14 10.91
CA ASN A 347 20.86 -49.02 11.80
C ASN A 347 21.17 -50.35 12.50
N ILE A 348 20.15 -51.02 13.03
CA ILE A 348 20.30 -52.26 13.80
C ILE A 348 20.77 -53.41 12.90
N LEU A 349 20.21 -53.54 11.69
CA LEU A 349 20.68 -54.55 10.75
C LEU A 349 22.14 -54.31 10.38
N PHE A 350 22.53 -53.06 10.11
CA PHE A 350 23.91 -52.73 9.79
C PHE A 350 24.85 -52.99 10.96
N ASP A 351 24.44 -52.77 12.20
CA ASP A 351 25.22 -53.11 13.41
C ASP A 351 25.47 -54.62 13.52
N PHE A 352 24.46 -55.45 13.23
CA PHE A 352 24.64 -56.91 13.20
C PHE A 352 25.66 -57.38 12.16
N PHE A 353 25.79 -56.68 11.02
CA PHE A 353 26.71 -57.06 9.95
C PHE A 353 28.05 -56.31 9.98
N GLY A 354 28.15 -55.19 10.69
CA GLY A 354 29.33 -54.31 10.72
C GLY A 354 30.47 -54.74 11.65
N GLY A 355 30.24 -55.64 12.59
CA GLY A 355 31.29 -56.15 13.50
C GLY A 355 32.32 -57.07 12.81
N GLN A 356 33.50 -57.27 13.44
CA GLN A 356 34.65 -58.03 12.91
C GLN A 356 34.31 -59.47 12.42
N PHE A 357 33.24 -60.07 12.93
CA PHE A 357 32.72 -61.38 12.52
C PHE A 357 31.23 -61.37 12.13
N GLY A 358 30.63 -60.19 11.98
CA GLY A 358 29.17 -59.99 11.85
C GLY A 358 28.55 -60.74 10.66
N PHE A 359 29.18 -60.62 9.48
CA PHE A 359 28.70 -61.29 8.27
C PHE A 359 28.72 -62.83 8.36
N SER A 360 29.75 -63.39 8.98
CA SER A 360 29.88 -64.86 9.12
C SER A 360 28.91 -65.45 10.16
N LEU A 361 28.60 -64.68 11.21
CA LEU A 361 27.70 -65.09 12.30
C LEU A 361 26.22 -64.91 11.94
N ASN A 362 25.88 -63.79 11.31
CA ASN A 362 24.49 -63.40 11.06
C ASN A 362 24.02 -63.73 9.64
N GLY A 363 24.94 -64.01 8.70
CA GLY A 363 24.58 -64.28 7.31
C GLY A 363 23.83 -65.59 7.06
N LYS A 364 23.85 -66.55 8.01
CA LYS A 364 23.08 -67.80 7.95
C LYS A 364 21.74 -67.75 8.69
N LYS A 365 21.49 -66.68 9.44
CA LYS A 365 20.27 -66.51 10.24
C LYS A 365 19.12 -66.03 9.37
N LYS A 366 17.90 -66.39 9.77
CA LYS A 366 16.67 -65.83 9.19
C LYS A 366 16.33 -64.52 9.88
N ILE A 367 15.61 -63.64 9.18
CA ILE A 367 15.30 -62.32 9.72
C ILE A 367 14.48 -62.38 11.01
N LYS A 368 13.65 -63.41 11.19
CA LYS A 368 12.90 -63.65 12.45
C LYS A 368 13.77 -63.85 13.70
N GLU A 369 15.04 -64.21 13.52
CA GLU A 369 16.01 -64.40 14.62
C GLU A 369 16.73 -63.11 14.99
N LEU A 370 16.59 -62.05 14.17
CA LEU A 370 17.27 -60.77 14.34
C LEU A 370 16.31 -59.58 14.52
N MET A 371 15.06 -59.71 14.05
CA MET A 371 14.06 -58.64 14.09
C MET A 371 13.74 -58.19 15.52
N GLU A 372 13.39 -56.93 15.65
CA GLU A 372 12.83 -56.39 16.88
C GLU A 372 11.35 -56.73 16.98
N THR A 373 10.95 -57.26 18.14
CA THR A 373 9.55 -57.56 18.45
C THR A 373 8.86 -56.45 19.23
N GLU A 374 9.63 -55.53 19.81
CA GLU A 374 9.12 -54.33 20.48
C GLU A 374 9.17 -53.15 19.52
N PHE A 375 8.02 -52.74 18.99
CA PHE A 375 7.91 -51.60 18.08
C PHE A 375 6.58 -50.90 18.27
N LEU A 376 6.54 -49.60 17.97
CA LEU A 376 5.29 -48.85 18.02
C LEU A 376 4.48 -49.13 16.75
N PHE A 377 3.21 -49.50 16.94
CA PHE A 377 2.23 -49.53 15.88
C PHE A 377 1.03 -48.63 16.23
N ALA A 378 0.36 -48.15 15.19
CA ALA A 378 -0.91 -47.43 15.31
C ALA A 378 -1.96 -48.10 14.41
N ASP A 379 -3.22 -48.10 14.86
CA ASP A 379 -4.33 -48.46 13.96
C ASP A 379 -4.55 -47.33 12.95
N ALA A 380 -4.90 -47.68 11.72
CA ALA A 380 -5.16 -46.77 10.61
C ALA A 380 -6.13 -45.64 10.98
N SER A 381 -7.10 -45.91 11.86
CA SER A 381 -8.09 -44.94 12.32
C SER A 381 -7.63 -44.04 13.48
N GLU A 382 -6.43 -44.26 14.03
CA GLU A 382 -5.91 -43.50 15.16
C GLU A 382 -5.60 -42.05 14.78
N PRO A 383 -6.03 -41.06 15.57
CA PRO A 383 -5.70 -39.65 15.33
C PRO A 383 -4.19 -39.38 15.35
N VAL A 384 -3.74 -38.52 14.42
CA VAL A 384 -2.33 -38.10 14.26
C VAL A 384 -1.70 -37.57 15.56
N ASP A 385 -2.43 -36.78 16.34
CA ASP A 385 -2.00 -36.18 17.61
C ASP A 385 -1.81 -37.23 18.73
N ILE A 386 -2.67 -38.25 18.76
CA ILE A 386 -2.54 -39.39 19.67
C ILE A 386 -1.29 -40.21 19.32
N THR A 387 -1.08 -40.51 18.03
CA THR A 387 0.12 -41.21 17.57
C THR A 387 1.39 -40.39 17.84
N ALA A 388 1.36 -39.07 17.66
CA ALA A 388 2.48 -38.19 17.98
C ALA A 388 2.83 -38.17 19.47
N SER A 389 1.81 -38.16 20.33
CA SER A 389 2.01 -38.25 21.79
C SER A 389 2.67 -39.57 22.19
N LYS A 390 2.31 -40.69 21.54
CA LYS A 390 2.97 -42.00 21.75
C LYS A 390 4.42 -42.03 21.25
N VAL A 391 4.72 -41.32 20.16
CA VAL A 391 6.10 -41.18 19.67
C VAL A 391 6.96 -40.36 20.64
N THR A 392 6.43 -39.26 21.19
CA THR A 392 7.15 -38.41 22.14
C THR A 392 7.41 -39.07 23.50
N ALA A 393 6.70 -40.16 23.81
CA ALA A 393 6.87 -40.94 25.04
C ALA A 393 7.90 -42.08 24.93
N ARG A 394 8.61 -42.20 23.79
CA ARG A 394 9.62 -43.25 23.58
C ARG A 394 10.96 -42.91 24.24
N ASP A 395 11.73 -43.96 24.52
CA ASP A 395 13.16 -43.81 24.85
C ASP A 395 13.97 -43.28 23.65
N ASP A 396 15.00 -42.48 23.94
CA ASP A 396 15.86 -41.80 22.94
C ASP A 396 16.46 -42.75 21.89
N SER A 397 16.67 -44.02 22.24
CA SER A 397 17.21 -45.07 21.34
C SER A 397 16.28 -45.45 20.19
N HIS A 398 14.98 -45.17 20.29
CA HIS A 398 13.95 -45.52 19.29
C HIS A 398 13.21 -44.29 18.73
N LEU A 399 13.73 -43.08 19.00
CA LEU A 399 13.07 -41.82 18.65
C LEU A 399 12.93 -41.61 17.14
N TYR A 400 13.83 -42.19 16.34
CA TYR A 400 13.85 -42.04 14.88
C TYR A 400 13.20 -43.20 14.12
N THR A 401 12.76 -44.26 14.82
CA THR A 401 12.15 -45.43 14.18
C THR A 401 10.74 -45.08 13.66
N PRO A 402 10.42 -45.33 12.38
CA PRO A 402 9.07 -45.10 11.85
C PRO A 402 7.98 -45.85 12.62
N VAL A 403 6.75 -45.32 12.61
CA VAL A 403 5.57 -45.98 13.20
C VAL A 403 4.99 -46.96 12.19
N VAL A 404 4.70 -48.19 12.61
CA VAL A 404 4.04 -49.18 11.75
C VAL A 404 2.53 -48.97 11.78
N ILE A 405 1.90 -48.83 10.63
CA ILE A 405 0.44 -48.63 10.54
C ILE A 405 -0.24 -49.94 10.16
N THR A 406 -1.28 -50.28 10.91
CA THR A 406 -2.07 -51.49 10.68
C THR A 406 -3.55 -51.17 10.52
N LYS A 407 -4.27 -51.94 9.71
CA LYS A 407 -5.73 -51.83 9.56
C LYS A 407 -6.35 -53.21 9.77
N LYS A 408 -7.21 -53.35 10.78
CA LYS A 408 -7.78 -54.66 11.18
C LYS A 408 -6.68 -55.71 11.45
N GLY A 409 -5.56 -55.30 12.04
CA GLY A 409 -4.42 -56.17 12.37
C GLY A 409 -3.51 -56.56 11.21
N LYS A 410 -3.73 -56.02 10.01
CA LYS A 410 -2.85 -56.22 8.83
C LYS A 410 -1.99 -55.00 8.57
N TYR A 411 -0.75 -55.20 8.13
CA TYR A 411 0.15 -54.14 7.71
C TYR A 411 -0.43 -53.35 6.55
N ILE A 412 -0.36 -52.01 6.63
CA ILE A 412 -0.74 -51.13 5.52
C ILE A 412 0.34 -50.10 5.16
N GLY A 413 1.33 -49.88 6.03
CA GLY A 413 2.41 -48.94 5.74
C GLY A 413 3.19 -48.49 6.97
N ILE A 414 4.01 -47.46 6.78
CA ILE A 414 4.75 -46.77 7.84
C ILE A 414 4.52 -45.26 7.79
N VAL A 415 4.65 -44.60 8.94
CA VAL A 415 4.71 -43.13 9.04
C VAL A 415 6.04 -42.74 9.66
N THR A 416 6.80 -41.89 8.98
CA THR A 416 8.05 -41.37 9.54
C THR A 416 7.76 -40.30 10.60
N ILE A 417 8.65 -40.14 11.57
CA ILE A 417 8.50 -39.09 12.59
C ILE A 417 8.53 -37.70 11.96
N LYS A 418 9.31 -37.55 10.89
CA LYS A 418 9.36 -36.33 10.09
C LYS A 418 7.96 -35.98 9.57
N ASP A 419 7.29 -36.89 8.87
CA ASP A 419 5.98 -36.64 8.26
C ASP A 419 4.90 -36.36 9.32
N LEU A 420 5.00 -37.04 10.46
CA LEU A 420 4.12 -36.82 11.62
C LEU A 420 4.26 -35.40 12.19
N LEU A 421 5.50 -34.93 12.42
CA LEU A 421 5.77 -33.59 12.93
C LEU A 421 5.42 -32.50 11.91
N TYR A 422 5.73 -32.71 10.62
CA TYR A 422 5.32 -31.78 9.56
C TYR A 422 3.80 -31.64 9.47
N SER A 423 3.05 -32.74 9.65
CA SER A 423 1.58 -32.69 9.66
C SER A 423 1.04 -31.83 10.79
N ILE A 424 1.60 -31.92 12.00
CA ILE A 424 1.12 -31.13 13.16
C ILE A 424 1.47 -29.65 12.98
N VAL A 425 2.73 -29.36 12.66
CA VAL A 425 3.21 -27.97 12.50
C VAL A 425 2.51 -27.26 11.34
N SER A 426 2.28 -27.96 10.22
CA SER A 426 1.60 -27.36 9.07
C SER A 426 0.15 -26.97 9.36
N VAL A 427 -0.58 -27.78 10.14
CA VAL A 427 -1.95 -27.45 10.56
C VAL A 427 -1.96 -26.22 11.46
N GLU A 428 -1.12 -26.19 12.51
CA GLU A 428 -1.07 -25.06 13.45
C GLU A 428 -0.65 -23.74 12.76
N VAL A 429 0.37 -23.79 11.90
CA VAL A 429 0.81 -22.62 11.13
C VAL A 429 -0.31 -22.11 10.22
N THR A 430 -1.06 -23.01 9.58
CA THR A 430 -2.17 -22.64 8.69
C THR A 430 -3.29 -21.95 9.47
N GLU A 431 -3.68 -22.47 10.63
CA GLU A 431 -4.71 -21.88 11.49
C GLU A 431 -4.32 -20.48 11.98
N ARG A 432 -3.10 -20.33 12.51
CA ARG A 432 -2.58 -19.03 12.96
C ARG A 432 -2.47 -18.02 11.81
N THR A 433 -2.03 -18.47 10.64
CA THR A 433 -1.93 -17.60 9.44
C THR A 433 -3.31 -17.09 9.04
N LEU A 434 -4.34 -17.93 9.10
CA LEU A 434 -5.71 -17.57 8.79
C LEU A 434 -6.33 -16.62 9.84
N GLU A 435 -6.00 -16.79 11.12
CA GLU A 435 -6.42 -15.87 12.17
C GLU A 435 -5.79 -14.48 12.02
N ILE A 436 -4.47 -14.42 11.80
CA ILE A 436 -3.73 -13.16 11.55
C ILE A 436 -4.30 -12.46 10.33
N SER A 437 -4.57 -13.21 9.25
CA SER A 437 -5.20 -12.70 8.03
C SER A 437 -6.56 -12.04 8.31
N ARG A 438 -7.43 -12.69 9.10
CA ARG A 438 -8.73 -12.12 9.49
C ARG A 438 -8.57 -10.84 10.30
N LYS A 439 -7.67 -10.82 11.29
CA LYS A 439 -7.41 -9.64 12.13
C LYS A 439 -6.84 -8.48 11.30
N ASN A 440 -5.92 -8.73 10.38
CA ASN A 440 -5.37 -7.71 9.50
C ASN A 440 -6.43 -7.09 8.58
N LYS A 441 -7.35 -7.90 8.04
CA LYS A 441 -8.47 -7.39 7.22
C LYS A 441 -9.40 -6.47 8.04
N GLN A 442 -9.67 -6.85 9.30
CA GLN A 442 -10.47 -6.02 10.21
C GLN A 442 -9.76 -4.69 10.52
N LEU A 443 -8.46 -4.72 10.81
CA LEU A 443 -7.66 -3.51 11.05
C LEU A 443 -7.62 -2.59 9.83
N GLN A 444 -7.40 -3.14 8.63
CA GLN A 444 -7.41 -2.34 7.39
C GLN A 444 -8.78 -1.68 7.15
N THR A 445 -9.87 -2.40 7.40
CA THR A 445 -11.22 -1.84 7.26
C THR A 445 -11.44 -0.70 8.25
N GLN A 446 -11.01 -0.88 9.51
CA GLN A 446 -11.07 0.16 10.53
C GLN A 446 -10.20 1.37 10.17
N GLN A 447 -9.01 1.15 9.61
CA GLN A 447 -8.12 2.23 9.15
C GLN A 447 -8.74 3.02 8.00
N ILE A 448 -9.31 2.36 7.00
CA ILE A 448 -9.99 3.02 5.88
C ILE A 448 -11.19 3.86 6.38
N MET A 449 -11.96 3.35 7.34
CA MET A 449 -13.06 4.08 7.96
C MET A 449 -12.54 5.31 8.73
N ALA A 450 -11.52 5.14 9.57
CA ALA A 450 -10.91 6.23 10.31
C ALA A 450 -10.33 7.31 9.38
N GLU A 451 -9.62 6.94 8.32
CA GLU A 451 -9.09 7.87 7.32
C GLU A 451 -10.21 8.65 6.60
N ARG A 452 -11.34 7.99 6.32
CA ARG A 452 -12.50 8.66 5.73
C ARG A 452 -13.12 9.66 6.70
N ASP A 453 -13.28 9.30 7.96
CA ASP A 453 -13.85 10.18 8.99
C ASP A 453 -12.93 11.39 9.24
N MET A 454 -11.61 11.18 9.28
CA MET A 454 -10.62 12.25 9.36
C MET A 454 -10.70 13.21 8.17
N LYS A 455 -10.79 12.69 6.94
CA LYS A 455 -10.98 13.52 5.74
C LYS A 455 -12.29 14.30 5.75
N MET A 456 -13.36 13.73 6.32
CA MET A 456 -14.62 14.47 6.49
C MET A 456 -14.45 15.60 7.51
N ALA A 457 -13.77 15.34 8.63
CA ALA A 457 -13.49 16.37 9.64
C ALA A 457 -12.63 17.52 9.04
N GLU A 458 -11.63 17.21 8.23
CA GLU A 458 -10.82 18.19 7.49
C GLU A 458 -11.70 19.08 6.60
N LEU A 459 -12.58 18.47 5.80
CA LEU A 459 -13.46 19.20 4.88
C LEU A 459 -14.44 20.11 5.64
N VAL A 460 -14.98 19.62 6.75
CA VAL A 460 -15.86 20.40 7.62
C VAL A 460 -15.10 21.59 8.22
N GLN A 461 -13.91 21.36 8.78
CA GLN A 461 -13.10 22.43 9.36
C GLN A 461 -12.72 23.49 8.32
N LYS A 462 -12.25 23.09 7.13
CA LYS A 462 -11.92 24.02 6.03
C LYS A 462 -13.11 24.88 5.60
N SER A 463 -14.34 24.42 5.79
CA SER A 463 -15.54 25.23 5.47
C SER A 463 -15.80 26.39 6.43
N PHE A 464 -15.25 26.33 7.65
CA PHE A 464 -15.38 27.40 8.66
C PHE A 464 -14.34 28.51 8.52
N TYR A 465 -13.24 28.27 7.80
CA TYR A 465 -12.17 29.25 7.61
C TYR A 465 -12.33 30.05 6.31
N PRO A 466 -11.97 31.34 6.33
CA PRO A 466 -12.03 32.17 5.12
C PRO A 466 -11.00 31.69 4.09
N SER A 467 -11.43 31.57 2.83
CA SER A 467 -10.58 31.07 1.72
C SER A 467 -9.65 32.13 1.11
N LYS A 468 -9.82 33.40 1.48
CA LYS A 468 -9.02 34.54 1.00
C LYS A 468 -8.84 35.56 2.11
N ALA A 469 -7.67 36.17 2.14
CA ALA A 469 -7.38 37.27 3.03
C ALA A 469 -8.23 38.50 2.61
N PRO A 470 -8.73 39.30 3.56
CA PRO A 470 -9.49 40.49 3.24
C PRO A 470 -8.66 41.54 2.50
N GLN A 471 -9.29 42.15 1.50
CA GLN A 471 -8.76 43.35 0.86
C GLN A 471 -9.73 44.48 1.19
N THR A 472 -9.47 45.22 2.28
CA THR A 472 -10.30 46.36 2.70
C THR A 472 -9.68 47.67 2.25
N GLY A 473 -10.40 48.79 2.37
CA GLY A 473 -9.93 50.08 1.89
C GLY A 473 -8.61 50.51 2.55
N LYS A 474 -8.51 50.32 3.88
CA LYS A 474 -7.36 50.73 4.69
C LYS A 474 -6.27 49.67 4.84
N TRP A 475 -6.51 48.41 4.46
CA TRP A 475 -5.58 47.30 4.72
C TRP A 475 -5.30 46.44 3.48
N ASP A 476 -4.03 46.10 3.28
CA ASP A 476 -3.62 44.96 2.46
C ASP A 476 -3.41 43.76 3.39
N SER A 477 -3.98 42.60 3.08
CA SER A 477 -3.70 41.40 3.86
C SER A 477 -3.47 40.17 3.00
N ALA A 478 -2.63 39.29 3.52
CA ALA A 478 -2.36 37.98 2.97
C ALA A 478 -2.16 36.99 4.13
N PHE A 479 -2.48 35.72 3.90
CA PHE A 479 -2.17 34.67 4.85
C PHE A 479 -1.81 33.37 4.14
N ILE A 480 -1.04 32.52 4.80
CA ILE A 480 -0.83 31.12 4.45
C ILE A 480 -1.29 30.26 5.64
N PHE A 481 -1.93 29.14 5.32
CA PHE A 481 -2.41 28.17 6.28
C PHE A 481 -2.10 26.77 5.75
N ARG A 482 -1.17 26.06 6.39
CA ARG A 482 -0.70 24.71 6.03
C ARG A 482 -0.83 23.79 7.25
N PRO A 483 -1.92 23.03 7.38
CA PRO A 483 -2.06 22.08 8.47
C PRO A 483 -1.08 20.91 8.34
N MET A 484 -0.51 20.44 9.46
CA MET A 484 0.41 19.29 9.55
C MET A 484 -0.31 17.95 9.36
N ALA A 485 -1.55 17.86 9.83
CA ALA A 485 -2.40 16.68 9.72
C ALA A 485 -3.77 16.99 9.08
N SER A 486 -4.69 16.04 9.09
CA SER A 486 -6.03 16.24 8.51
C SER A 486 -6.82 17.37 9.19
N VAL A 487 -6.68 17.56 10.50
CA VAL A 487 -7.41 18.58 11.26
C VAL A 487 -6.40 19.42 12.03
N SER A 488 -6.54 20.74 11.92
CA SER A 488 -5.62 21.74 12.47
C SER A 488 -6.02 22.21 13.86
N GLY A 489 -5.06 22.44 14.74
CA GLY A 489 -5.20 23.19 15.99
C GLY A 489 -5.14 24.71 15.78
N ASP A 490 -4.47 25.17 14.73
CA ASP A 490 -4.39 26.59 14.37
C ASP A 490 -5.77 27.18 13.99
N VAL A 491 -6.06 28.36 14.51
CA VAL A 491 -7.29 29.11 14.28
C VAL A 491 -6.97 30.56 13.97
N TYR A 492 -7.42 31.05 12.83
CA TYR A 492 -7.40 32.48 12.52
C TYR A 492 -8.77 32.97 12.09
N ASP A 493 -9.09 34.23 12.39
CA ASP A 493 -10.31 34.88 11.92
C ASP A 493 -10.11 36.39 11.71
N PHE A 494 -10.96 36.95 10.85
CA PHE A 494 -11.00 38.38 10.56
C PHE A 494 -12.38 38.93 10.89
N TYR A 495 -12.43 40.02 11.63
CA TYR A 495 -13.66 40.67 12.07
C TYR A 495 -13.89 41.96 11.29
N TYR A 496 -15.13 42.18 10.88
CA TYR A 496 -15.52 43.31 10.03
C TYR A 496 -16.69 44.08 10.61
N ASP A 497 -16.78 45.36 10.26
CA ASP A 497 -18.00 46.13 10.47
C ASP A 497 -19.05 45.85 9.37
N ASN A 498 -20.20 46.50 9.50
CA ASN A 498 -21.31 46.40 8.56
C ASN A 498 -20.99 46.93 7.14
N PHE A 499 -19.87 47.65 6.97
CA PHE A 499 -19.41 48.19 5.69
C PHE A 499 -18.29 47.34 5.06
N GLY A 500 -17.84 46.29 5.75
CA GLY A 500 -16.78 45.39 5.29
C GLY A 500 -15.36 45.89 5.56
N GLU A 501 -15.19 46.91 6.40
CA GLU A 501 -13.86 47.33 6.85
C GLU A 501 -13.35 46.46 8.00
N LEU A 502 -12.04 46.24 8.03
CA LEU A 502 -11.39 45.38 9.01
C LEU A 502 -11.38 46.04 10.39
N GLN A 503 -12.02 45.38 11.36
CA GLN A 503 -12.15 45.83 12.75
C GLN A 503 -11.27 45.04 13.71
N GLY A 504 -10.88 43.82 13.34
CA GLY A 504 -10.01 43.02 14.20
C GLY A 504 -9.60 41.69 13.61
N ILE A 505 -8.66 41.04 14.29
CA ILE A 505 -8.02 39.80 13.86
C ILE A 505 -7.74 38.97 15.09
N SER A 506 -7.99 37.67 15.00
CA SER A 506 -7.60 36.71 16.01
C SER A 506 -6.70 35.63 15.40
N LEU A 507 -5.73 35.17 16.20
CA LEU A 507 -4.92 34.00 15.92
C LEU A 507 -4.80 33.21 17.21
N PHE A 508 -5.20 31.94 17.18
CA PHE A 508 -5.09 31.00 18.29
C PHE A 508 -4.41 29.74 17.79
N ASP A 509 -3.73 29.05 18.70
CA ASP A 509 -3.22 27.72 18.52
C ASP A 509 -3.70 26.84 19.69
N VAL A 510 -4.15 25.64 19.38
CA VAL A 510 -4.74 24.70 20.34
C VAL A 510 -3.75 23.57 20.60
N SER A 511 -3.42 23.33 21.87
CA SER A 511 -2.47 22.29 22.26
C SER A 511 -2.87 20.91 21.71
N GLY A 512 -1.93 20.21 21.06
CA GLY A 512 -2.10 18.85 20.55
C GLY A 512 -2.71 18.77 19.14
N HIS A 513 -2.71 17.57 18.54
CA HIS A 513 -3.10 17.39 17.13
C HIS A 513 -4.33 16.47 16.95
N GLY A 514 -5.10 16.72 15.88
CA GLY A 514 -6.21 15.85 15.46
C GLY A 514 -7.60 16.44 15.70
N VAL A 515 -8.62 15.57 15.75
CA VAL A 515 -10.03 16.00 15.76
C VAL A 515 -10.38 16.82 17.00
N ALA A 516 -9.84 16.43 18.17
CA ALA A 516 -10.13 17.11 19.42
C ALA A 516 -9.63 18.57 19.42
N SER A 517 -8.38 18.81 19.01
CA SER A 517 -7.84 20.17 18.94
C SER A 517 -8.58 21.03 17.90
N GLY A 518 -8.90 20.48 16.72
CA GLY A 518 -9.68 21.23 15.74
C GLY A 518 -11.11 21.57 16.14
N LEU A 519 -11.79 20.70 16.91
CA LEU A 519 -13.12 21.01 17.45
C LEU A 519 -13.05 22.13 18.49
N VAL A 520 -12.04 22.10 19.37
CA VAL A 520 -11.76 23.19 20.31
C VAL A 520 -11.40 24.47 19.58
N GLY A 521 -10.68 24.37 18.46
CA GLY A 521 -10.34 25.52 17.62
C GLY A 521 -11.58 26.18 16.99
N ILE A 522 -12.52 25.38 16.45
CA ILE A 522 -13.80 25.89 15.93
C ILE A 522 -14.63 26.53 17.05
N LEU A 523 -14.65 25.94 18.24
CA LEU A 523 -15.32 26.51 19.41
C LEU A 523 -14.72 27.88 19.77
N ALA A 524 -13.39 27.96 19.84
CA ALA A 524 -12.67 29.20 20.11
C ALA A 524 -12.95 30.27 19.06
N LYS A 525 -12.96 29.91 17.76
CA LYS A 525 -13.34 30.80 16.65
C LYS A 525 -14.73 31.39 16.87
N SER A 526 -15.71 30.53 17.14
CA SER A 526 -17.11 30.93 17.34
C SER A 526 -17.28 31.85 18.56
N ILE A 527 -16.66 31.51 19.69
CA ILE A 527 -16.71 32.32 20.91
C ILE A 527 -16.01 33.66 20.69
N SER A 528 -14.86 33.66 20.01
CA SER A 528 -14.08 34.87 19.72
C SER A 528 -14.88 35.84 18.84
N ALA A 529 -15.45 35.35 17.73
CA ALA A 529 -16.26 36.17 16.83
C ALA A 529 -17.47 36.80 17.54
N ASN A 530 -18.20 36.04 18.34
CA ASN A 530 -19.36 36.55 19.07
C ASN A 530 -18.95 37.57 20.15
N THR A 531 -17.93 37.25 20.95
CA THR A 531 -17.46 38.13 22.02
C THR A 531 -16.89 39.45 21.47
N PHE A 532 -16.17 39.39 20.34
CA PHE A 532 -15.60 40.56 19.68
C PHE A 532 -16.67 41.54 19.19
N LEU A 533 -17.71 41.04 18.53
CA LEU A 533 -18.78 41.85 17.94
C LEU A 533 -19.77 42.40 18.98
N GLU A 534 -20.04 41.67 20.07
CA GLU A 534 -21.02 42.08 21.09
C GLU A 534 -20.48 43.09 22.11
N GLN A 535 -19.16 43.14 22.32
CA GLN A 535 -18.53 43.91 23.42
C GLN A 535 -17.51 44.94 22.93
N GLU A 536 -17.79 45.59 21.80
CA GLU A 536 -16.89 46.57 21.15
C GLU A 536 -16.41 47.69 22.08
N SER A 537 -17.24 48.13 23.04
CA SER A 537 -16.93 49.24 23.93
C SER A 537 -16.00 48.90 25.11
N LYS A 538 -15.71 47.62 25.36
CA LYS A 538 -14.87 47.21 26.49
C LYS A 538 -13.37 47.32 26.16
N PRO A 539 -12.51 47.55 27.17
CA PRO A 539 -11.06 47.36 27.03
C PRO A 539 -10.75 45.96 26.47
N LEU A 540 -9.72 45.87 25.62
CA LEU A 540 -9.42 44.64 24.90
C LEU A 540 -8.99 43.51 25.86
N GLU A 541 -8.34 43.85 26.98
CA GLU A 541 -7.95 42.89 28.01
C GLU A 541 -9.17 42.29 28.74
N GLU A 542 -10.21 43.09 29.01
CA GLU A 542 -11.45 42.61 29.62
C GLU A 542 -12.25 41.72 28.66
N LEU A 543 -12.23 42.07 27.37
CA LEU A 543 -12.86 41.26 26.32
C LEU A 543 -12.17 39.90 26.20
N PHE A 544 -10.83 39.89 26.22
CA PHE A 544 -10.03 38.67 26.13
C PHE A 544 -10.19 37.78 27.38
N ALA A 545 -10.27 38.37 28.57
CA ALA A 545 -10.61 37.65 29.79
C ALA A 545 -12.02 37.02 29.73
N GLY A 546 -13.02 37.77 29.25
CA GLY A 546 -14.38 37.25 29.05
C GLY A 546 -14.44 36.11 28.02
N LEU A 547 -13.65 36.21 26.94
CA LEU A 547 -13.48 35.12 25.98
C LEU A 547 -12.92 33.87 26.66
N ASN A 548 -11.90 34.01 27.51
CA ASN A 548 -11.30 32.89 28.25
C ASN A 548 -12.31 32.22 29.19
N GLU A 549 -13.10 33.00 29.94
CA GLU A 549 -14.16 32.46 30.82
C GLU A 549 -15.23 31.69 30.03
N HIS A 550 -15.64 32.23 28.88
CA HIS A 550 -16.57 31.55 27.98
C HIS A 550 -15.97 30.25 27.43
N LEU A 551 -14.70 30.28 27.02
CA LEU A 551 -13.99 29.11 26.53
C LEU A 551 -13.88 28.01 27.60
N ILE A 552 -13.52 28.36 28.84
CA ILE A 552 -13.44 27.40 29.97
C ILE A 552 -14.80 26.74 30.20
N ARG A 553 -15.88 27.52 30.18
CA ARG A 553 -17.24 27.00 30.39
C ARG A 553 -17.70 26.05 29.28
N GLU A 554 -17.53 26.45 28.02
CA GLU A 554 -18.02 25.68 26.87
C GLU A 554 -17.13 24.47 26.54
N LYS A 555 -15.81 24.56 26.80
CA LYS A 555 -14.87 23.45 26.60
C LYS A 555 -15.11 22.29 27.57
N GLY A 556 -15.66 22.56 28.76
CA GLY A 556 -15.98 21.55 29.75
C GLY A 556 -14.74 20.81 30.25
N SER A 557 -14.76 19.46 30.18
CA SER A 557 -13.70 18.60 30.72
C SER A 557 -12.58 18.26 29.71
N VAL A 558 -12.59 18.87 28.52
CA VAL A 558 -11.54 18.63 27.51
C VAL A 558 -10.24 19.26 28.02
N GLU A 559 -9.12 18.52 28.02
CA GLU A 559 -7.86 18.96 28.63
C GLU A 559 -7.07 19.98 27.78
N ASN A 560 -7.39 20.12 26.49
CA ASN A 560 -6.69 21.03 25.59
C ASN A 560 -6.73 22.48 26.11
N TYR A 561 -5.62 23.20 26.01
CA TYR A 561 -5.52 24.63 26.25
C TYR A 561 -5.16 25.34 24.94
N LEU A 562 -5.25 26.67 24.94
CA LEU A 562 -4.95 27.46 23.75
C LEU A 562 -3.93 28.54 24.07
N THR A 563 -3.06 28.84 23.11
CA THR A 563 -2.39 30.13 23.05
C THR A 563 -3.14 31.00 22.06
N GLY A 564 -3.05 32.32 22.19
CA GLY A 564 -3.51 33.18 21.10
C GLY A 564 -3.41 34.66 21.37
N LEU A 565 -3.76 35.44 20.37
CA LEU A 565 -3.75 36.88 20.38
C LEU A 565 -5.03 37.43 19.76
N LEU A 566 -5.30 38.69 20.09
CA LEU A 566 -6.39 39.45 19.51
C LEU A 566 -5.90 40.87 19.20
N ILE A 567 -6.18 41.33 17.99
CA ILE A 567 -5.93 42.69 17.54
C ILE A 567 -7.27 43.35 17.24
N ARG A 568 -7.50 44.54 17.78
CA ARG A 568 -8.62 45.41 17.42
C ARG A 568 -8.07 46.64 16.69
N VAL A 569 -8.69 46.99 15.57
CA VAL A 569 -8.32 48.11 14.72
C VAL A 569 -9.28 49.27 15.00
N LYS A 570 -8.73 50.47 15.24
CA LYS A 570 -9.47 51.72 15.43
C LYS A 570 -8.82 52.82 14.59
N ASP A 571 -9.34 53.05 13.39
CA ASP A 571 -8.80 54.00 12.42
C ASP A 571 -7.30 53.77 12.11
N ASN A 572 -6.41 54.58 12.67
CA ASN A 572 -4.95 54.47 12.53
C ASN A 572 -4.27 53.92 13.79
N GLU A 573 -5.01 53.48 14.79
CA GLU A 573 -4.50 52.83 16.00
C GLU A 573 -4.90 51.35 16.02
N ILE A 574 -4.03 50.50 16.56
CA ILE A 574 -4.36 49.12 16.92
C ILE A 574 -4.24 48.93 18.43
N GLU A 575 -5.16 48.14 18.98
CA GLU A 575 -5.11 47.58 20.33
C GLU A 575 -4.74 46.09 20.20
N TYR A 576 -3.80 45.61 21.01
CA TYR A 576 -3.27 44.25 20.97
C TYR A 576 -3.24 43.63 22.36
N VAL A 577 -3.64 42.35 22.44
CA VAL A 577 -3.49 41.49 23.62
C VAL A 577 -2.99 40.11 23.20
N ASN A 578 -2.21 39.48 24.06
CA ASN A 578 -1.63 38.15 23.82
C ASN A 578 -1.73 37.29 25.08
N GLY A 579 -2.29 36.09 24.95
CA GLY A 579 -2.33 35.04 25.95
C GLY A 579 -1.39 33.90 25.58
N GLY A 580 -0.10 34.07 25.91
CA GLY A 580 0.93 33.04 25.75
C GLY A 580 1.28 32.62 24.32
N HIS A 581 0.85 33.35 23.29
CA HIS A 581 1.14 33.07 21.87
C HIS A 581 2.47 33.66 21.40
N THR A 582 2.94 33.35 20.20
CA THR A 582 4.10 33.99 19.58
C THR A 582 4.00 35.53 19.53
N ASP A 583 5.14 36.20 19.42
CA ASP A 583 5.21 37.65 19.38
C ASP A 583 4.86 38.21 17.99
N VAL A 584 4.17 39.35 17.94
CA VAL A 584 3.82 40.02 16.68
C VAL A 584 4.92 40.97 16.27
N PHE A 585 5.43 40.85 15.05
CA PHE A 585 6.40 41.81 14.51
C PHE A 585 5.72 42.95 13.77
N ILE A 586 6.20 44.16 14.00
CA ILE A 586 5.85 45.36 13.24
C ILE A 586 7.08 45.86 12.49
N ARG A 587 6.93 46.06 11.19
CA ARG A 587 7.91 46.70 10.31
C ARG A 587 7.43 48.10 9.98
N ASN A 588 8.25 49.09 10.31
CA ASN A 588 8.05 50.50 10.01
C ASN A 588 9.32 51.12 9.41
N LYS A 589 9.37 52.45 9.27
CA LYS A 589 10.54 53.17 8.72
C LYS A 589 11.81 53.03 9.56
N ASP A 590 11.68 52.74 10.85
CA ASP A 590 12.80 52.61 11.80
C ASP A 590 13.33 51.17 11.87
N GLY A 591 12.65 50.21 11.23
CA GLY A 591 13.04 48.80 11.17
C GLY A 591 11.93 47.86 11.65
N VAL A 592 12.33 46.69 12.16
CA VAL A 592 11.43 45.67 12.71
C VAL A 592 11.52 45.63 14.24
N SER A 593 10.38 45.70 14.92
CA SER A 593 10.26 45.57 16.38
C SER A 593 9.12 44.64 16.77
N ILE A 594 9.11 44.17 18.02
CA ILE A 594 8.00 43.39 18.60
C ILE A 594 6.91 44.36 19.07
N LEU A 595 5.64 43.95 18.91
CA LEU A 595 4.49 44.66 19.45
C LEU A 595 4.28 44.26 20.92
N GLY A 596 4.52 45.19 21.84
CA GLY A 596 4.41 44.94 23.29
C GLY A 596 5.73 44.49 23.93
N ASP A 597 5.62 43.93 25.13
CA ASP A 597 6.73 43.40 25.92
C ASP A 597 6.34 42.13 26.70
N GLN A 598 7.31 41.48 27.35
CA GLN A 598 7.09 40.28 28.16
C GLN A 598 6.15 40.51 29.35
N GLU A 599 6.00 41.75 29.85
CA GLU A 599 5.09 42.06 30.96
C GLU A 599 3.63 42.26 30.51
N SER A 600 3.40 42.46 29.21
CA SER A 600 2.08 42.59 28.61
C SER A 600 1.43 41.26 28.25
N LYS A 601 2.23 40.19 28.18
CA LYS A 601 1.83 38.85 27.74
C LYS A 601 1.18 38.06 28.88
N GLY A 602 -0.02 37.56 28.64
CA GLY A 602 -0.77 36.72 29.57
C GLY A 602 -0.40 35.23 29.47
N HIS A 603 -1.19 34.41 30.17
CA HIS A 603 -1.07 32.95 30.17
C HIS A 603 -1.95 32.28 29.10
N PHE A 604 -1.86 30.96 29.02
CA PHE A 604 -2.70 30.13 28.16
C PHE A 604 -4.19 30.28 28.48
N LEU A 605 -5.02 30.20 27.44
CA LEU A 605 -6.47 30.21 27.51
C LEU A 605 -7.04 28.80 27.73
N GLY A 606 -8.24 28.73 28.28
CA GLY A 606 -9.00 27.49 28.46
C GLY A 606 -8.58 26.66 29.68
N ILE A 607 -7.73 27.18 30.56
CA ILE A 607 -7.30 26.51 31.79
C ILE A 607 -8.13 27.03 32.97
N GLN A 608 -8.79 26.10 33.67
CA GLN A 608 -9.56 26.43 34.86
C GLN A 608 -8.63 26.91 35.99
N ASP A 609 -9.09 27.91 36.75
CA ASP A 609 -8.37 28.50 37.90
C ASP A 609 -7.03 29.21 37.57
N LEU A 610 -6.72 29.41 36.28
CA LEU A 610 -5.60 30.22 35.83
C LEU A 610 -6.09 31.62 35.40
N PRO A 611 -5.78 32.70 36.13
CA PRO A 611 -6.26 34.03 35.79
C PRO A 611 -5.61 34.57 34.51
N MET A 612 -6.39 35.30 33.72
CA MET A 612 -5.93 35.97 32.50
C MET A 612 -5.39 37.36 32.82
N GLU A 613 -4.08 37.46 33.03
CA GLU A 613 -3.38 38.70 33.42
C GLU A 613 -2.63 39.33 32.24
N CYS A 614 -3.28 39.52 31.09
CA CYS A 614 -2.70 40.25 29.94
C CYS A 614 -3.01 41.74 29.99
N LYS A 615 -2.14 42.59 29.42
CA LYS A 615 -2.36 44.04 29.29
C LYS A 615 -2.55 44.43 27.84
N THR A 616 -3.45 45.37 27.58
CA THR A 616 -3.61 45.94 26.23
C THR A 616 -2.45 46.85 25.88
N VAL A 617 -1.84 46.57 24.73
CA VAL A 617 -0.83 47.43 24.09
C VAL A 617 -1.51 48.23 22.99
N LYS A 618 -1.24 49.53 22.93
CA LYS A 618 -1.74 50.42 21.90
C LYS A 618 -0.61 50.88 20.99
N LYS A 619 -0.87 50.91 19.68
CA LYS A 619 0.11 51.35 18.69
C LYS A 619 -0.56 52.15 17.58
N GLU A 620 -0.10 53.39 17.40
CA GLU A 620 -0.46 54.20 16.24
C GLU A 620 0.36 53.77 15.01
N LEU A 621 -0.30 53.70 13.86
CA LEU A 621 0.23 53.21 12.59
C LEU A 621 0.37 54.34 11.57
N SER A 622 1.44 54.27 10.80
CA SER A 622 1.67 55.09 9.61
C SER A 622 1.42 54.28 8.33
N PRO A 623 0.94 54.89 7.24
CA PRO A 623 0.81 54.21 5.95
C PRO A 623 2.14 53.56 5.54
N GLY A 624 2.08 52.26 5.24
CA GLY A 624 3.24 51.40 4.95
C GLY A 624 3.65 50.49 6.11
N ASP A 625 3.22 50.76 7.34
CA ASP A 625 3.50 49.89 8.48
C ASP A 625 2.90 48.50 8.24
N THR A 626 3.70 47.46 8.51
CA THR A 626 3.32 46.07 8.23
C THR A 626 3.45 45.21 9.47
N LEU A 627 2.42 44.42 9.78
CA LEU A 627 2.38 43.45 10.87
C LEU A 627 2.59 42.04 10.34
N LEU A 628 3.35 41.22 11.08
CA LEU A 628 3.52 39.80 10.87
C LEU A 628 3.03 39.05 12.11
N LEU A 629 2.00 38.22 11.92
CA LEU A 629 1.51 37.28 12.93
C LEU A 629 1.79 35.87 12.41
N TYR A 630 2.17 34.95 13.29
CA TYR A 630 2.56 33.61 12.89
C TYR A 630 2.39 32.61 14.03
N THR A 631 2.26 31.33 13.74
CA THR A 631 2.27 30.27 14.76
C THR A 631 3.68 29.73 14.97
N ASP A 632 3.90 29.06 16.11
CA ASP A 632 5.20 28.59 16.58
C ASP A 632 5.94 27.70 15.57
N CYS A 633 5.22 26.94 14.74
CA CYS A 633 5.77 26.17 13.63
C CYS A 633 6.76 26.96 12.77
N LEU A 634 6.53 28.25 12.54
CA LEU A 634 7.43 29.09 11.74
C LEU A 634 8.83 29.24 12.37
N ILE A 635 8.90 29.38 13.70
CA ILE A 635 10.16 29.60 14.43
C ILE A 635 10.79 28.29 14.90
N GLU A 636 9.99 27.26 15.18
CA GLU A 636 10.46 25.95 15.66
C GLU A 636 10.89 25.00 14.52
N SER A 637 10.52 25.31 13.28
CA SER A 637 10.94 24.54 12.11
C SER A 637 12.46 24.52 11.95
N ARG A 638 12.99 23.37 11.51
CA ARG A 638 14.43 23.08 11.42
C ARG A 638 14.86 22.72 10.01
N ASN A 639 16.10 23.07 9.66
CA ASN A 639 16.76 22.62 8.44
C ASN A 639 17.33 21.18 8.58
N LEU A 640 17.94 20.63 7.52
CA LEU A 640 18.58 19.30 7.56
C LEU A 640 19.75 19.20 8.55
N ALA A 641 20.41 20.33 8.85
CA ALA A 641 21.48 20.40 9.86
C ALA A 641 20.94 20.42 11.31
N GLY A 642 19.63 20.60 11.49
CA GLY A 642 18.96 20.69 12.78
C GLY A 642 18.91 22.09 13.38
N ASP A 643 19.38 23.12 12.67
CA ASP A 643 19.25 24.52 13.09
C ASP A 643 17.79 24.95 13.02
N GLU A 644 17.30 25.61 14.06
CA GLU A 644 15.97 26.22 14.07
C GLU A 644 15.95 27.52 13.26
N MET A 645 14.79 27.86 12.72
CA MET A 645 14.55 29.17 12.12
C MET A 645 14.81 30.24 13.18
N GLY A 646 14.12 30.15 14.32
CA GLY A 646 14.29 31.03 15.46
C GLY A 646 13.76 32.45 15.22
N GLU A 647 13.45 33.13 16.32
CA GLU A 647 12.83 34.45 16.30
C GLU A 647 13.75 35.54 15.71
N ASP A 648 15.02 35.56 16.10
CA ASP A 648 16.01 36.54 15.63
C ASP A 648 16.21 36.49 14.10
N ARG A 649 16.28 35.27 13.54
CA ARG A 649 16.44 35.09 12.10
C ARG A 649 15.18 35.51 11.36
N LEU A 650 13.99 35.15 11.89
CA LEU A 650 12.73 35.56 11.31
C LEU A 650 12.61 37.09 11.27
N LYS A 651 13.00 37.77 12.36
CA LYS A 651 13.04 39.23 12.45
C LYS A 651 13.96 39.85 11.39
N ASP A 652 15.15 39.28 11.23
CA ASP A 652 16.13 39.69 10.22
C ASP A 652 15.62 39.49 8.80
N ILE A 653 14.94 38.39 8.53
CA ILE A 653 14.34 38.08 7.23
C ILE A 653 13.22 39.07 6.94
N PHE A 654 12.29 39.26 7.87
CA PHE A 654 11.15 40.16 7.70
C PHE A 654 11.58 41.62 7.45
N GLY A 655 12.71 42.04 8.05
CA GLY A 655 13.31 43.35 7.81
C GLY A 655 13.95 43.53 6.43
N LYS A 656 14.34 42.44 5.75
CA LYS A 656 15.02 42.45 4.45
C LYS A 656 14.09 42.18 3.26
N ILE A 657 12.91 41.61 3.51
CA ILE A 657 11.90 41.33 2.47
C ILE A 657 11.52 42.62 1.73
N SER A 658 11.35 42.52 0.42
CA SER A 658 11.02 43.63 -0.46
C SER A 658 9.77 44.38 0.01
N ASP A 659 9.75 45.70 -0.10
CA ASP A 659 8.54 46.46 0.22
C ASP A 659 7.54 46.39 -0.95
N GLY A 660 6.58 45.48 -0.84
CA GLY A 660 5.55 45.20 -1.83
C GLY A 660 4.14 45.16 -1.21
N SER A 661 3.21 44.53 -1.90
CA SER A 661 1.91 44.14 -1.33
C SER A 661 2.08 43.10 -0.22
N ALA A 662 1.08 42.95 0.65
CA ALA A 662 1.11 41.93 1.70
C ALA A 662 1.28 40.52 1.13
N GLY A 663 0.69 40.25 -0.06
CA GLY A 663 0.84 38.97 -0.77
C GLY A 663 2.26 38.73 -1.27
N GLU A 664 2.88 39.72 -1.92
CA GLU A 664 4.27 39.59 -2.40
C GLU A 664 5.26 39.40 -1.24
N MET A 665 5.04 40.09 -0.12
CA MET A 665 5.84 39.92 1.08
C MET A 665 5.71 38.54 1.69
N LEU A 666 4.47 38.00 1.72
CA LEU A 666 4.21 36.65 2.20
C LEU A 666 4.84 35.59 1.30
N ASP A 667 4.72 35.72 -0.02
CA ASP A 667 5.32 34.80 -0.99
C ASP A 667 6.85 34.79 -0.88
N GLU A 668 7.48 35.95 -0.67
CA GLU A 668 8.93 36.05 -0.44
C GLU A 668 9.34 35.39 0.89
N LEU A 669 8.59 35.62 1.97
CA LEU A 669 8.81 34.98 3.27
C LEU A 669 8.69 33.46 3.18
N ASP A 670 7.64 32.98 2.52
CA ASP A 670 7.38 31.55 2.33
C ASP A 670 8.49 30.89 1.51
N GLY A 671 8.92 31.52 0.41
CA GLY A 671 10.03 31.02 -0.39
C GLY A 671 11.36 30.93 0.38
N ILE A 672 11.65 31.91 1.25
CA ILE A 672 12.83 31.86 2.12
C ILE A 672 12.70 30.74 3.16
N PHE A 673 11.50 30.57 3.74
CA PHE A 673 11.22 29.51 4.71
C PHE A 673 11.33 28.10 4.10
N GLU A 674 10.79 27.86 2.91
CA GLU A 674 10.94 26.58 2.19
C GLU A 674 12.40 26.29 1.82
N ALA A 675 13.14 27.32 1.40
CA ALA A 675 14.56 27.20 1.12
C ALA A 675 15.38 26.86 2.38
N PHE A 676 15.01 27.45 3.53
CA PHE A 676 15.64 27.17 4.81
C PHE A 676 15.36 25.76 5.32
N THR A 677 14.12 25.29 5.20
CA THR A 677 13.70 23.98 5.72
C THR A 677 14.18 22.80 4.86
N GLU A 678 14.66 23.04 3.64
CA GLU A 678 15.26 22.02 2.76
C GLU A 678 14.34 20.80 2.54
N ALA A 679 13.03 21.03 2.44
CA ALA A 679 11.98 20.00 2.32
C ALA A 679 11.84 19.05 3.52
N VAL A 680 12.34 19.42 4.71
CA VAL A 680 11.98 18.75 5.96
C VAL A 680 10.48 18.93 6.22
N PRO A 681 9.70 17.85 6.46
CA PRO A 681 8.28 17.97 6.76
C PRO A 681 8.01 18.81 8.02
N LEU A 682 6.97 19.63 7.98
CA LEU A 682 6.50 20.41 9.13
C LEU A 682 6.11 19.48 10.28
N ARG A 683 6.42 19.90 11.50
CA ARG A 683 6.08 19.16 12.73
C ARG A 683 4.81 19.65 13.39
N ASP A 684 4.33 20.82 13.01
CA ASP A 684 3.08 21.40 13.50
C ASP A 684 2.40 22.23 12.41
N ASP A 685 1.19 22.70 12.68
CA ASP A 685 0.42 23.54 11.79
C ASP A 685 1.12 24.89 11.56
N LEU A 686 1.18 25.31 10.29
CA LEU A 686 1.81 26.57 9.93
C LEU A 686 0.78 27.60 9.49
N THR A 687 0.69 28.67 10.26
CA THR A 687 -0.14 29.83 9.96
C THR A 687 0.72 31.08 9.96
N ILE A 688 0.64 31.88 8.89
CA ILE A 688 1.32 33.19 8.80
C ILE A 688 0.35 34.19 8.21
N LEU A 689 0.20 35.35 8.85
CA LEU A 689 -0.61 36.47 8.39
C LEU A 689 0.28 37.71 8.24
N VAL A 690 0.15 38.39 7.10
CA VAL A 690 0.82 39.66 6.79
C VAL A 690 -0.24 40.73 6.58
N LEU A 691 -0.12 41.85 7.30
CA LEU A 691 -1.09 42.95 7.26
C LEU A 691 -0.35 44.27 7.04
N LYS A 692 -0.61 44.94 5.91
CA LYS A 692 0.00 46.23 5.59
C LYS A 692 -1.04 47.34 5.62
N TYR A 693 -0.81 48.37 6.43
CA TYR A 693 -1.70 49.51 6.56
C TYR A 693 -1.51 50.48 5.38
N LYS A 694 -2.59 50.79 4.65
CA LYS A 694 -2.57 51.66 3.45
C LYS A 694 -2.86 53.14 3.76
N GLY A 695 -3.49 53.44 4.90
CA GLY A 695 -3.99 54.76 5.26
C GLY A 695 -5.51 54.83 5.24
#